data_AF-A0A9E2YLK6-F1
#
_entry.id   AF-A0A9E2YLK6-F1
#
_cell.length_a   1.000
_cell.length_b   1.000
_cell.length_c   1.000
_cell.angle_alpha   90.00
_cell.angle_beta   90.00
_cell.angle_gamma   90.00
#
_symmetry.space_group_name_H-M   'P 1'
#
loop_
_entity.id
_entity.type
_entity.pdbx_description
1 polymer ?
#
loop_
_entity_poly.entity_id
_entity_poly.type
_entity_poly.pdbx_seq_one_letter_code
_entity_poly.pdbx_strand_id
1 'polypeptide(L)'
;MRWTRPVLLIAIFLIVISVGTTFYGRWRDQKAGAASKPKVLAGGLTASSQAWEWTQSSHGKPVVSIHADDMSESEGKLHLRGVELHLFHKEATEYDDVKSAKAEFDEDKGLLFSEGEVEITMSVPADQKDAKPSGRLMHIKSSGVTFESKTGKASTDKPTTFDFDRGSGNAVGATYDPEIHELHMNSQVHLLWTGNDPKKKPMQVEAGDATYKEKDQRVFLGQWSKLVRDTLTLNAGPATVNLDKGIIQQVTTEHANGQDVRPNRQVDYAADQLTINMDQDGQIKNILGEQNARLVSHSNTGETTITTDHIDLGFDTQSGDSILDTALATGHSVAESKPAVKQGSEPADTRVLRSEVIRTKMKPDGQEIDNVETAGAGSLEFIPNAPAKPHRWLDGDKLWIKYGEKNQLESCKSINVATKTQKPTPAGKKEPLPPSLTWSKNLLAEFDPKTAQLSRLEQWDDFRYEEGTRKAKANRALLEQSKNLIHLTGVARVWDPTGLTDGDTIVLDQANGDFSAEGNVSSTRMPDKKKETTDAEQTDSGGLLADDQPMHAKAKKMISKDNNLQIRYEGDAVAWQDSNRLQADVIEIDRENNILKAHGHVVSQLLDKPKDDKKKKTASPVFTIVKSPELIYNDDDRLAHYTGGVLLDRPDMKVKSQELKAYLRDADDDDASSLHHAFADGKVEVVQRSVDRTRTGTSEHAEYYVDEAKVILENGHPQLVDTIKGSTRGRKLTWFSNDDRLLVDGAEGQPAQSKLRRK
;
A
#
# COMPACT_ATOMS: atom_id res chain seq x y z
N MET A 1 75.53 -133.54 -27.33
CA MET A 1 74.51 -132.49 -27.59
C MET A 1 74.98 -131.16 -27.00
N ARG A 2 75.63 -130.28 -27.79
CA ARG A 2 76.17 -128.98 -27.31
C ARG A 2 76.20 -127.91 -28.42
N TRP A 3 75.18 -127.85 -29.28
CA TRP A 3 75.08 -126.88 -30.40
C TRP A 3 73.94 -125.85 -30.23
N THR A 4 73.42 -125.66 -29.01
CA THR A 4 72.28 -124.75 -28.75
C THR A 4 72.69 -123.34 -28.29
N ARG A 5 73.97 -123.10 -27.94
CA ARG A 5 74.45 -121.78 -27.46
C ARG A 5 74.73 -120.72 -28.55
N PRO A 6 75.27 -121.02 -29.75
CA PRO A 6 75.51 -119.97 -30.76
C PRO A 6 74.24 -119.52 -31.48
N VAL A 7 73.23 -120.39 -31.61
CA VAL A 7 71.95 -120.07 -32.27
C VAL A 7 71.11 -119.10 -31.42
N LEU A 8 71.15 -119.25 -30.09
CA LEU A 8 70.39 -118.40 -29.17
C LEU A 8 70.97 -116.98 -29.08
N LEU A 9 72.29 -116.83 -29.19
CA LEU A 9 72.94 -115.51 -29.25
C LEU A 9 72.67 -114.78 -30.58
N ILE A 10 72.63 -115.50 -31.71
CA ILE A 10 72.27 -114.92 -33.01
C ILE A 10 70.78 -114.51 -33.03
N ALA A 11 69.90 -115.31 -32.44
CA ALA A 11 68.49 -114.96 -32.32
C ALA A 11 68.27 -113.72 -31.43
N ILE A 12 68.96 -113.61 -30.29
CA ILE A 12 68.90 -112.41 -29.44
C ILE A 12 69.46 -111.19 -30.17
N PHE A 13 70.57 -111.33 -30.90
CA PHE A 13 71.15 -110.24 -31.67
C PHE A 13 70.22 -109.74 -32.78
N LEU A 14 69.54 -110.65 -33.49
CA LEU A 14 68.53 -110.31 -34.49
C LEU A 14 67.27 -109.66 -33.88
N ILE A 15 66.85 -110.09 -32.68
CA ILE A 15 65.75 -109.46 -31.94
C ILE A 15 66.14 -108.04 -31.48
N VAL A 16 67.36 -107.82 -30.97
CA VAL A 16 67.83 -106.49 -30.56
C VAL A 16 67.96 -105.55 -31.76
N ILE A 17 68.42 -106.04 -32.91
CA ILE A 17 68.45 -105.24 -34.16
C ILE A 17 67.03 -104.96 -34.66
N SER A 18 66.13 -105.93 -34.63
CA SER A 18 64.72 -105.75 -35.05
C SER A 18 63.98 -104.76 -34.13
N VAL A 19 64.15 -104.86 -32.82
CA VAL A 19 63.58 -103.93 -31.83
C VAL A 19 64.24 -102.56 -31.92
N GLY A 20 65.56 -102.50 -32.13
CA GLY A 20 66.30 -101.25 -32.32
C GLY A 20 65.89 -100.52 -33.60
N THR A 21 65.70 -101.23 -34.71
CA THR A 21 65.25 -100.64 -35.99
C THR A 21 63.78 -100.23 -35.95
N THR A 22 62.90 -101.00 -35.31
CA THR A 22 61.49 -100.60 -35.13
C THR A 22 61.33 -99.45 -34.12
N PHE A 23 62.15 -99.41 -33.06
CA PHE A 23 62.19 -98.29 -32.12
C PHE A 23 62.76 -97.02 -32.78
N TYR A 24 63.83 -97.14 -33.57
CA TYR A 24 64.39 -96.02 -34.31
C TYR A 24 63.46 -95.52 -35.43
N GLY A 25 62.75 -96.43 -36.10
CA GLY A 25 61.68 -96.10 -37.05
C GLY A 25 60.52 -95.37 -36.38
N ARG A 26 59.98 -95.90 -35.28
CA ARG A 26 58.91 -95.25 -34.50
C ARG A 26 59.33 -93.93 -33.87
N TRP A 27 60.58 -93.80 -33.42
CA TRP A 27 61.13 -92.55 -32.88
C TRP A 27 61.34 -91.49 -33.97
N ARG A 28 61.73 -91.91 -35.18
CA ARG A 28 61.87 -91.03 -36.34
C ARG A 28 60.50 -90.58 -36.86
N ASP A 29 59.50 -91.46 -36.89
CA ASP A 29 58.13 -91.10 -37.25
C ASP A 29 57.46 -90.22 -36.17
N GLN A 30 57.72 -90.44 -34.88
CA GLN A 30 57.30 -89.54 -33.80
C GLN A 30 58.00 -88.17 -33.83
N LYS A 31 59.25 -88.10 -34.29
CA LYS A 31 59.96 -86.81 -34.50
C LYS A 31 59.55 -86.11 -35.80
N ALA A 32 59.20 -86.84 -36.84
CA ALA A 32 58.70 -86.28 -38.10
C ALA A 32 57.22 -85.81 -37.99
N GLY A 33 56.44 -86.42 -37.09
CA GLY A 33 55.10 -85.98 -36.70
C GLY A 33 55.06 -85.05 -35.48
N ALA A 34 56.21 -84.67 -34.91
CA ALA A 34 56.25 -83.70 -33.83
C ALA A 34 55.88 -82.32 -34.38
N ALA A 35 54.82 -81.71 -33.82
CA ALA A 35 54.46 -80.34 -34.11
C ALA A 35 55.70 -79.43 -33.98
N SER A 36 55.84 -78.46 -34.90
CA SER A 36 56.88 -77.44 -34.82
C SER A 36 56.89 -76.83 -33.43
N LYS A 37 58.08 -76.63 -32.84
CA LYS A 37 58.21 -75.97 -31.54
C LYS A 37 57.42 -74.67 -31.58
N PRO A 38 56.49 -74.43 -30.64
CA PRO A 38 55.72 -73.19 -30.62
C PRO A 38 56.69 -72.01 -30.57
N LYS A 39 56.39 -70.98 -31.34
CA LYS A 39 57.15 -69.74 -31.40
C LYS A 39 57.24 -69.21 -29.96
N VAL A 40 58.45 -69.05 -29.43
CA VAL A 40 58.66 -68.51 -28.08
C VAL A 40 58.05 -67.10 -28.06
N LEU A 41 57.21 -66.82 -27.07
CA LEU A 41 56.63 -65.50 -26.85
C LEU A 41 57.76 -64.45 -26.73
N ALA A 42 57.53 -63.22 -27.21
CA ALA A 42 58.51 -62.15 -27.08
C ALA A 42 58.85 -61.92 -25.58
N GLY A 43 60.11 -61.59 -25.28
CA GLY A 43 60.59 -61.55 -23.89
C GLY A 43 59.72 -60.65 -22.99
N GLY A 44 59.22 -61.21 -21.89
CA GLY A 44 58.37 -60.52 -20.90
C GLY A 44 56.88 -60.87 -20.98
N LEU A 45 56.39 -61.47 -22.08
CA LEU A 45 55.01 -61.93 -22.19
C LEU A 45 54.82 -63.33 -21.57
N THR A 46 53.85 -63.46 -20.65
CA THR A 46 53.39 -64.75 -20.09
C THR A 46 52.29 -65.40 -20.93
N ALA A 47 51.43 -64.60 -21.56
CA ALA A 47 50.38 -65.06 -22.46
C ALA A 47 50.05 -64.03 -23.54
N SER A 48 49.52 -64.47 -24.69
CA SER A 48 48.93 -63.58 -25.69
C SER A 48 47.81 -64.29 -26.47
N SER A 49 46.74 -63.59 -26.80
CA SER A 49 45.61 -64.11 -27.60
C SER A 49 45.10 -63.05 -28.57
N GLN A 50 44.56 -63.50 -29.71
CA GLN A 50 43.74 -62.67 -30.60
C GLN A 50 42.27 -63.03 -30.40
N ALA A 51 41.35 -62.08 -30.58
CA ALA A 51 39.92 -62.24 -30.33
C ALA A 51 39.66 -62.90 -28.95
N TRP A 52 40.22 -62.28 -27.92
CA TRP A 52 40.12 -62.78 -26.56
C TRP A 52 38.75 -62.50 -25.99
N GLU A 53 38.12 -63.53 -25.42
CA GLU A 53 36.81 -63.44 -24.78
C GLU A 53 36.87 -64.02 -23.37
N TRP A 54 36.22 -63.33 -22.44
CA TRP A 54 36.06 -63.78 -21.07
C TRP A 54 34.66 -63.42 -20.57
N THR A 55 33.98 -64.39 -19.95
CA THR A 55 32.63 -64.18 -19.40
C THR A 55 32.54 -64.75 -18.00
N GLN A 56 31.99 -63.98 -17.08
CA GLN A 56 31.66 -64.42 -15.73
C GLN A 56 30.15 -64.48 -15.57
N SER A 57 29.66 -65.59 -15.00
CA SER A 57 28.25 -65.82 -14.72
C SER A 57 28.02 -66.06 -13.24
N SER A 58 26.87 -65.62 -12.74
CA SER A 58 26.38 -65.88 -11.38
C SER A 58 24.98 -66.45 -11.46
N HIS A 59 24.72 -67.55 -10.74
CA HIS A 59 23.43 -68.26 -10.76
C HIS A 59 22.88 -68.59 -12.17
N GLY A 60 23.77 -68.89 -13.13
CA GLY A 60 23.39 -69.23 -14.50
C GLY A 60 23.05 -68.04 -15.40
N LYS A 61 23.19 -66.80 -14.92
CA LYS A 61 23.05 -65.57 -15.71
C LYS A 61 24.43 -64.92 -15.92
N PRO A 62 24.72 -64.37 -17.11
CA PRO A 62 25.93 -63.59 -17.32
C PRO A 62 25.89 -62.34 -16.43
N VAL A 63 27.02 -61.99 -15.83
CA VAL A 63 27.20 -60.78 -15.01
C VAL A 63 28.15 -59.81 -15.73
N VAL A 64 29.21 -60.33 -16.32
CA VAL A 64 30.15 -59.54 -17.11
C VAL A 64 30.68 -60.36 -18.29
N SER A 65 30.85 -59.71 -19.44
CA SER A 65 31.54 -60.26 -20.60
C SER A 65 32.55 -59.25 -21.11
N ILE A 66 33.76 -59.69 -21.46
CA ILE A 66 34.83 -58.87 -22.02
C ILE A 66 35.25 -59.50 -23.34
N HIS A 67 35.31 -58.69 -24.38
CA HIS A 67 35.92 -58.99 -25.66
C HIS A 67 37.09 -58.03 -25.89
N ALA A 68 38.20 -58.54 -26.41
CA ALA A 68 39.34 -57.75 -26.84
C ALA A 68 39.92 -58.30 -28.14
N ASP A 69 40.19 -57.42 -29.12
CA ASP A 69 40.85 -57.78 -30.38
C ASP A 69 42.20 -58.47 -30.15
N ASP A 70 43.00 -57.93 -29.22
CA ASP A 70 44.27 -58.51 -28.78
C ASP A 70 44.38 -58.46 -27.25
N MET A 71 44.87 -59.55 -26.66
CA MET A 71 45.25 -59.66 -25.25
C MET A 71 46.72 -60.05 -25.16
N SER A 72 47.44 -59.39 -24.25
CA SER A 72 48.78 -59.78 -23.82
C SER A 72 48.92 -59.68 -22.33
N GLU A 73 49.55 -60.66 -21.70
CA GLU A 73 49.82 -60.66 -20.27
C GLU A 73 51.32 -60.42 -20.02
N SER A 74 51.63 -59.45 -19.18
CA SER A 74 52.99 -59.18 -18.71
C SER A 74 52.97 -58.54 -17.32
N GLU A 75 53.95 -58.90 -16.48
CA GLU A 75 54.11 -58.34 -15.12
C GLU A 75 52.84 -58.45 -14.24
N GLY A 76 52.05 -59.53 -14.40
CA GLY A 76 50.81 -59.75 -13.63
C GLY A 76 49.64 -58.87 -14.07
N LYS A 77 49.74 -58.21 -15.23
CA LYS A 77 48.69 -57.39 -15.83
C LYS A 77 48.28 -57.92 -17.19
N LEU A 78 46.98 -57.91 -17.46
CA LEU A 78 46.42 -58.13 -18.79
C LEU A 78 46.32 -56.79 -19.52
N HIS A 79 47.08 -56.63 -20.60
CA HIS A 79 46.95 -55.52 -21.54
C HIS A 79 46.03 -55.93 -22.68
N LEU A 80 44.93 -55.19 -22.84
CA LEU A 80 43.86 -55.45 -23.80
C LEU A 80 43.82 -54.33 -24.84
N ARG A 81 43.54 -54.66 -26.11
CA ARG A 81 43.31 -53.72 -27.21
C ARG A 81 41.98 -54.01 -27.89
N GLY A 82 41.29 -52.95 -28.33
CA GLY A 82 39.96 -53.07 -28.93
C GLY A 82 38.96 -53.69 -27.96
N VAL A 83 38.80 -53.06 -26.80
CA VAL A 83 38.06 -53.65 -25.66
C VAL A 83 36.60 -53.28 -25.74
N GLU A 84 35.73 -54.28 -25.64
CA GLU A 84 34.30 -54.17 -25.46
C GLU A 84 33.89 -54.97 -24.21
N LEU A 85 33.29 -54.31 -23.24
CA LEU A 85 32.89 -54.86 -21.95
C LEU A 85 31.37 -54.71 -21.81
N HIS A 86 30.68 -55.82 -21.55
CA HIS A 86 29.24 -55.85 -21.27
C HIS A 86 29.02 -56.16 -19.80
N LEU A 87 28.41 -55.22 -19.07
CA LEU A 87 28.04 -55.35 -17.66
C LEU A 87 26.54 -55.62 -17.54
N PHE A 88 26.17 -56.87 -17.27
CA PHE A 88 24.76 -57.28 -17.28
C PHE A 88 24.03 -56.85 -16.01
N HIS A 89 22.82 -56.34 -16.19
CA HIS A 89 21.91 -56.03 -15.07
C HIS A 89 21.39 -57.32 -14.44
N LYS A 90 20.78 -57.22 -13.25
CA LYS A 90 20.37 -58.38 -12.43
C LYS A 90 19.54 -59.44 -13.18
N GLU A 91 18.68 -59.03 -14.11
CA GLU A 91 17.85 -59.96 -14.88
C GLU A 91 18.50 -60.50 -16.15
N ALA A 92 19.67 -59.96 -16.55
CA ALA A 92 20.39 -60.25 -17.78
C ALA A 92 19.59 -60.02 -19.08
N THR A 93 18.55 -59.19 -19.01
CA THR A 93 17.78 -58.72 -20.17
C THR A 93 18.39 -57.47 -20.82
N GLU A 94 19.24 -56.76 -20.08
CA GLU A 94 19.93 -55.53 -20.49
C GLU A 94 21.35 -55.55 -19.91
N TYR A 95 22.25 -54.81 -20.55
CA TYR A 95 23.64 -54.62 -20.10
C TYR A 95 24.15 -53.21 -20.39
N ASP A 96 25.18 -52.77 -19.67
CA ASP A 96 25.92 -51.56 -20.01
C ASP A 96 27.09 -51.93 -20.92
N ASP A 97 27.19 -51.27 -22.08
CA ASP A 97 28.22 -51.48 -23.10
C ASP A 97 29.36 -50.48 -22.93
N VAL A 98 30.57 -50.96 -22.65
CA VAL A 98 31.75 -50.15 -22.37
C VAL A 98 32.81 -50.42 -23.44
N LYS A 99 33.19 -49.40 -24.19
CA LYS A 99 34.17 -49.48 -25.27
C LYS A 99 35.40 -48.64 -24.98
N SER A 100 36.57 -49.21 -25.24
CA SER A 100 37.84 -48.48 -25.16
C SER A 100 38.87 -49.04 -26.14
N ALA A 101 39.77 -48.18 -26.63
CA ALA A 101 40.82 -48.62 -27.54
C ALA A 101 41.86 -49.53 -26.85
N LYS A 102 42.12 -49.30 -25.56
CA LYS A 102 43.09 -50.03 -24.75
C LYS A 102 42.68 -50.03 -23.28
N ALA A 103 42.86 -51.15 -22.60
CA ALA A 103 42.71 -51.22 -21.15
C ALA A 103 43.78 -52.13 -20.52
N GLU A 104 44.11 -51.88 -19.26
CA GLU A 104 44.99 -52.71 -18.44
C GLU A 104 44.21 -53.26 -17.25
N PHE A 105 44.23 -54.57 -17.04
CA PHE A 105 43.61 -55.22 -15.88
C PHE A 105 44.69 -55.77 -14.95
N ASP A 106 44.71 -55.29 -13.72
CA ASP A 106 45.53 -55.80 -12.61
C ASP A 106 44.67 -56.80 -11.83
N GLU A 107 44.89 -58.10 -12.07
CA GLU A 107 44.06 -59.18 -11.51
C GLU A 107 44.15 -59.22 -9.97
N ASP A 108 45.34 -59.01 -9.42
CA ASP A 108 45.59 -59.05 -7.98
C ASP A 108 44.80 -57.96 -7.25
N LYS A 109 44.77 -56.76 -7.82
CA LYS A 109 44.01 -55.63 -7.27
C LYS A 109 42.53 -55.68 -7.65
N GLY A 110 42.18 -56.34 -8.76
CA GLY A 110 40.84 -56.29 -9.34
C GLY A 110 40.51 -54.94 -9.95
N LEU A 111 41.49 -54.28 -10.57
CA LEU A 111 41.34 -52.94 -11.14
C LEU A 111 41.56 -52.97 -12.65
N LEU A 112 40.55 -52.51 -13.40
CA LEU A 112 40.63 -52.27 -14.83
C LEU A 112 40.83 -50.78 -15.08
N PHE A 113 41.84 -50.41 -15.86
CA PHE A 113 42.17 -49.03 -16.16
C PHE A 113 42.26 -48.79 -17.67
N SER A 114 41.63 -47.72 -18.15
CA SER A 114 41.77 -47.23 -19.52
C SER A 114 42.22 -45.78 -19.52
N GLU A 115 43.46 -45.51 -19.95
CA GLU A 115 44.00 -44.17 -20.13
C GLU A 115 43.27 -43.41 -21.25
N GLY A 116 42.93 -44.11 -22.34
CA GLY A 116 42.32 -43.54 -23.54
C GLY A 116 40.82 -43.24 -23.38
N GLU A 117 40.21 -42.81 -24.49
CA GLU A 117 38.78 -42.58 -24.57
C GLU A 117 37.99 -43.84 -24.19
N VAL A 118 36.99 -43.65 -23.33
CA VAL A 118 36.04 -44.67 -22.89
C VAL A 118 34.63 -44.16 -23.20
N GLU A 119 33.87 -44.97 -23.91
CA GLU A 119 32.46 -44.73 -24.21
C GLU A 119 31.63 -45.78 -23.48
N ILE A 120 30.64 -45.33 -22.72
CA ILE A 120 29.73 -46.19 -21.96
C ILE A 120 28.32 -45.91 -22.45
N THR A 121 27.62 -46.95 -22.89
CA THR A 121 26.21 -46.90 -23.29
C THR A 121 25.41 -47.73 -22.32
N MET A 122 24.44 -47.13 -21.64
CA MET A 122 23.73 -47.78 -20.53
C MET A 122 22.48 -48.52 -21.00
N SER A 123 22.13 -49.62 -20.33
CA SER A 123 20.85 -50.33 -20.52
C SER A 123 20.57 -50.73 -21.99
N VAL A 124 21.57 -51.32 -22.65
CA VAL A 124 21.44 -51.91 -23.98
C VAL A 124 20.65 -53.22 -23.87
N PRO A 125 19.54 -53.41 -24.60
CA PRO A 125 18.78 -54.66 -24.61
C PRO A 125 19.64 -55.84 -25.09
N ALA A 126 19.65 -56.94 -24.32
CA ALA A 126 20.45 -58.11 -24.61
C ALA A 126 20.03 -58.83 -25.91
N ASP A 127 18.78 -58.65 -26.34
CA ASP A 127 18.21 -59.21 -27.57
C ASP A 127 18.37 -58.29 -28.80
N GLN A 128 18.73 -57.01 -28.60
CA GLN A 128 18.87 -56.01 -29.66
C GLN A 128 20.12 -55.15 -29.45
N LYS A 129 21.27 -55.65 -29.91
CA LYS A 129 22.59 -55.01 -29.76
C LYS A 129 22.71 -53.61 -30.40
N ASP A 130 21.89 -53.31 -31.41
CA ASP A 130 21.85 -52.01 -32.10
C ASP A 130 20.70 -51.10 -31.65
N ALA A 131 19.91 -51.51 -30.65
CA ALA A 131 18.84 -50.68 -30.13
C ALA A 131 19.44 -49.43 -29.47
N LYS A 132 18.83 -48.27 -29.74
CA LYS A 132 19.15 -47.08 -28.96
C LYS A 132 18.81 -47.37 -27.50
N PRO A 133 19.69 -47.02 -26.55
CA PRO A 133 19.41 -47.22 -25.14
C PRO A 133 18.07 -46.57 -24.78
N SER A 134 17.34 -47.19 -23.87
CA SER A 134 16.12 -46.63 -23.30
C SER A 134 16.32 -46.53 -21.80
N GLY A 135 16.61 -45.34 -21.31
CA GLY A 135 16.99 -45.14 -19.92
C GLY A 135 17.08 -43.66 -19.59
N ARG A 136 17.34 -43.34 -18.32
CA ARG A 136 17.53 -41.95 -17.90
C ARG A 136 18.93 -41.48 -18.23
N LEU A 137 19.97 -42.17 -17.79
CA LEU A 137 21.34 -41.96 -18.27
C LEU A 137 21.59 -42.87 -19.48
N MET A 138 22.11 -42.33 -20.58
CA MET A 138 22.10 -42.98 -21.89
C MET A 138 23.51 -43.22 -22.43
N HIS A 139 24.36 -42.19 -22.36
CA HIS A 139 25.72 -42.26 -22.86
C HIS A 139 26.67 -41.48 -21.96
N ILE A 140 27.86 -42.02 -21.72
CA ILE A 140 28.93 -41.38 -20.95
C ILE A 140 30.20 -41.47 -21.78
N LYS A 141 30.93 -40.36 -21.87
CA LYS A 141 32.22 -40.31 -22.57
C LYS A 141 33.26 -39.67 -21.67
N SER A 142 34.39 -40.35 -21.49
CA SER A 142 35.48 -39.91 -20.61
C SER A 142 36.84 -40.48 -21.04
N SER A 143 37.85 -40.30 -20.20
CA SER A 143 39.19 -40.90 -20.31
C SER A 143 39.75 -41.16 -18.92
N GLY A 144 40.85 -41.91 -18.81
CA GLY A 144 41.46 -42.22 -17.51
C GLY A 144 40.50 -42.95 -16.55
N VAL A 145 39.63 -43.81 -17.06
CA VAL A 145 38.59 -44.49 -16.27
C VAL A 145 39.20 -45.68 -15.54
N THR A 146 38.95 -45.74 -14.23
CA THR A 146 39.26 -46.90 -13.38
C THR A 146 37.97 -47.60 -12.99
N PHE A 147 37.91 -48.92 -13.17
CA PHE A 147 36.79 -49.78 -12.79
C PHE A 147 37.28 -50.85 -11.80
N GLU A 148 36.59 -50.97 -10.66
CA GLU A 148 36.88 -51.97 -9.63
C GLU A 148 35.98 -53.19 -9.79
N SER A 149 36.53 -54.33 -10.19
CA SER A 149 35.75 -55.51 -10.57
C SER A 149 34.99 -56.17 -9.41
N LYS A 150 35.43 -55.94 -8.16
CA LYS A 150 34.79 -56.51 -6.97
C LYS A 150 33.52 -55.77 -6.56
N THR A 151 33.51 -54.45 -6.74
CA THR A 151 32.41 -53.56 -6.30
C THR A 151 31.57 -53.05 -7.46
N GLY A 152 32.11 -53.08 -8.69
CA GLY A 152 31.51 -52.48 -9.87
C GLY A 152 31.68 -50.96 -9.94
N LYS A 153 32.42 -50.35 -9.00
CA LYS A 153 32.60 -48.90 -8.96
C LYS A 153 33.47 -48.42 -10.12
N ALA A 154 33.07 -47.31 -10.72
CA ALA A 154 33.83 -46.65 -11.76
C ALA A 154 34.19 -45.22 -11.32
N SER A 155 35.40 -44.77 -11.63
CA SER A 155 35.85 -43.42 -11.31
C SER A 155 36.82 -42.85 -12.34
N THR A 156 36.80 -41.54 -12.52
CA THR A 156 37.74 -40.77 -13.36
C THR A 156 37.98 -39.40 -12.74
N ASP A 157 39.18 -38.85 -12.94
CA ASP A 157 39.54 -37.46 -12.63
C ASP A 157 39.50 -36.55 -13.88
N LYS A 158 39.18 -37.11 -15.05
CA LYS A 158 39.19 -36.42 -16.35
C LYS A 158 37.84 -35.78 -16.69
N PRO A 159 37.82 -34.84 -17.64
CA PRO A 159 36.57 -34.32 -18.20
C PRO A 159 35.67 -35.46 -18.68
N THR A 160 34.41 -35.42 -18.27
CA THR A 160 33.40 -36.44 -18.54
C THR A 160 32.14 -35.76 -19.05
N THR A 161 31.55 -36.30 -20.12
CA THR A 161 30.26 -35.84 -20.65
C THR A 161 29.20 -36.92 -20.47
N PHE A 162 27.97 -36.50 -20.24
CA PHE A 162 26.81 -37.33 -19.98
C PHE A 162 25.67 -36.94 -20.92
N ASP A 163 25.01 -37.92 -21.51
CA ASP A 163 23.74 -37.73 -22.21
C ASP A 163 22.64 -38.50 -21.47
N PHE A 164 21.50 -37.85 -21.26
CA PHE A 164 20.34 -38.42 -20.59
C PHE A 164 19.05 -38.13 -21.37
N ASP A 165 17.96 -38.83 -21.06
CA ASP A 165 16.68 -38.75 -21.79
C ASP A 165 16.16 -37.32 -22.00
N ARG A 166 16.46 -36.43 -21.06
CA ARG A 166 15.96 -35.04 -21.00
C ARG A 166 17.05 -33.99 -21.02
N GLY A 167 18.24 -34.31 -21.50
CA GLY A 167 19.33 -33.35 -21.54
C GLY A 167 20.72 -33.94 -21.68
N SER A 168 21.70 -33.11 -21.37
CA SER A 168 23.12 -33.49 -21.36
C SER A 168 23.85 -32.80 -20.23
N GLY A 169 25.07 -33.25 -19.94
CA GLY A 169 25.89 -32.70 -18.88
C GLY A 169 27.37 -32.87 -19.14
N ASN A 170 28.17 -32.10 -18.42
CA ASN A 170 29.61 -32.30 -18.34
C ASN A 170 30.12 -31.96 -16.94
N ALA A 171 31.23 -32.59 -16.57
CA ALA A 171 31.93 -32.36 -15.31
C ALA A 171 33.42 -32.68 -15.46
N VAL A 172 34.25 -32.19 -14.54
CA VAL A 172 35.63 -32.64 -14.36
C VAL A 172 35.66 -33.67 -13.23
N GLY A 173 35.87 -34.91 -13.62
CA GLY A 173 35.84 -36.09 -12.75
C GLY A 173 34.44 -36.57 -12.40
N ALA A 174 34.31 -37.89 -12.24
CA ALA A 174 33.05 -38.54 -11.87
C ALA A 174 33.30 -39.86 -11.15
N THR A 175 32.37 -40.26 -10.29
CA THR A 175 32.34 -41.56 -9.62
C THR A 175 30.94 -42.15 -9.72
N TYR A 176 30.84 -43.42 -10.08
CA TYR A 176 29.59 -44.16 -10.12
C TYR A 176 29.65 -45.37 -9.19
N ASP A 177 28.63 -45.52 -8.35
CA ASP A 177 28.45 -46.66 -7.46
C ASP A 177 27.16 -47.43 -7.85
N PRO A 178 27.29 -48.61 -8.48
CA PRO A 178 26.13 -49.39 -8.92
C PRO A 178 25.33 -50.02 -7.77
N GLU A 179 25.91 -50.20 -6.58
CA GLU A 179 25.20 -50.81 -5.46
C GLU A 179 24.08 -49.89 -4.96
N ILE A 180 24.41 -48.60 -4.83
CA ILE A 180 23.51 -47.56 -4.35
C ILE A 180 22.86 -46.74 -5.48
N HIS A 181 23.29 -46.95 -6.73
CA HIS A 181 22.84 -46.19 -7.92
C HIS A 181 23.05 -44.68 -7.77
N GLU A 182 24.28 -44.32 -7.41
CA GLU A 182 24.69 -42.94 -7.23
C GLU A 182 25.76 -42.55 -8.24
N LEU A 183 25.50 -41.47 -8.97
CA LEU A 183 26.48 -40.79 -9.81
C LEU A 183 26.90 -39.50 -9.11
N HIS A 184 28.17 -39.40 -8.75
CA HIS A 184 28.79 -38.19 -8.24
C HIS A 184 29.65 -37.54 -9.32
N MET A 185 29.38 -36.28 -9.63
CA MET A 185 30.14 -35.43 -10.53
C MET A 185 31.01 -34.51 -9.69
N ASN A 186 32.33 -34.62 -9.80
CA ASN A 186 33.24 -34.10 -8.78
C ASN A 186 33.40 -32.58 -8.81
N SER A 187 33.50 -31.98 -10.00
CA SER A 187 33.69 -30.53 -10.12
C SER A 187 33.26 -29.95 -11.48
N GLN A 188 33.07 -28.62 -11.53
CA GLN A 188 32.74 -27.87 -12.77
C GLN A 188 31.54 -28.49 -13.50
N VAL A 189 30.47 -28.72 -12.75
CA VAL A 189 29.29 -29.39 -13.28
C VAL A 189 28.48 -28.40 -14.11
N HIS A 190 28.22 -28.73 -15.36
CA HIS A 190 27.28 -28.04 -16.23
C HIS A 190 26.24 -29.04 -16.73
N LEU A 191 24.97 -28.78 -16.46
CA LEU A 191 23.85 -29.60 -16.91
C LEU A 191 22.94 -28.75 -17.80
N LEU A 192 22.52 -29.32 -18.92
CA LEU A 192 21.55 -28.75 -19.83
C LEU A 192 20.30 -29.62 -19.80
N TRP A 193 19.22 -29.10 -19.24
CA TRP A 193 17.92 -29.76 -19.18
C TRP A 193 17.00 -29.25 -20.29
N THR A 194 16.61 -30.11 -21.23
CA THR A 194 15.75 -29.78 -22.37
C THR A 194 14.30 -30.20 -22.15
N GLY A 195 14.03 -31.15 -21.24
CA GLY A 195 12.68 -31.66 -20.98
C GLY A 195 12.12 -32.53 -22.12
N ASN A 196 10.79 -32.75 -22.13
CA ASN A 196 10.13 -33.63 -23.11
C ASN A 196 9.63 -32.90 -24.37
N ASP A 197 9.44 -31.59 -24.31
CA ASP A 197 8.91 -30.79 -25.41
C ASP A 197 10.01 -29.90 -26.00
N PRO A 198 10.45 -30.15 -27.25
CA PRO A 198 11.49 -29.35 -27.91
C PRO A 198 11.16 -27.85 -28.02
N LYS A 199 9.88 -27.46 -27.87
CA LYS A 199 9.44 -26.07 -27.90
C LYS A 199 9.66 -25.34 -26.57
N LYS A 200 9.84 -26.07 -25.47
CA LYS A 200 10.09 -25.47 -24.14
C LYS A 200 11.53 -24.98 -24.06
N LYS A 201 11.71 -23.83 -23.39
CA LYS A 201 13.04 -23.23 -23.22
C LYS A 201 13.89 -24.09 -22.28
N PRO A 202 15.12 -24.45 -22.68
CA PRO A 202 16.00 -25.29 -21.88
C PRO A 202 16.47 -24.56 -20.62
N MET A 203 16.84 -25.33 -19.61
CA MET A 203 17.39 -24.85 -18.35
C MET A 203 18.85 -25.28 -18.24
N GLN A 204 19.73 -24.31 -18.01
CA GLN A 204 21.14 -24.55 -17.76
C GLN A 204 21.37 -24.49 -16.25
N VAL A 205 22.07 -25.49 -15.72
CA VAL A 205 22.42 -25.57 -14.30
C VAL A 205 23.93 -25.71 -14.19
N GLU A 206 24.55 -24.87 -13.38
CA GLU A 206 25.97 -24.92 -13.05
C GLU A 206 26.10 -25.19 -11.55
N ALA A 207 27.05 -26.03 -11.14
CA ALA A 207 27.29 -26.30 -9.73
C ALA A 207 28.75 -26.64 -9.44
N GLY A 208 29.14 -26.44 -8.18
CA GLY A 208 30.47 -26.80 -7.69
C GLY A 208 30.74 -28.31 -7.82
N ASP A 209 29.77 -29.13 -7.45
CA ASP A 209 29.70 -30.58 -7.62
C ASP A 209 28.22 -30.98 -7.71
N ALA A 210 27.93 -32.22 -8.13
CA ALA A 210 26.54 -32.70 -8.16
C ALA A 210 26.46 -34.21 -7.91
N THR A 211 25.44 -34.64 -7.16
CA THR A 211 25.18 -36.06 -6.90
C THR A 211 23.77 -36.40 -7.35
N TYR A 212 23.66 -37.32 -8.31
CA TYR A 212 22.39 -37.91 -8.71
C TYR A 212 22.19 -39.25 -8.00
N LYS A 213 21.13 -39.33 -7.20
CA LYS A 213 20.66 -40.56 -6.55
C LYS A 213 19.46 -41.09 -7.29
N GLU A 214 19.68 -42.09 -8.14
CA GLU A 214 18.64 -42.61 -9.02
C GLU A 214 17.48 -43.25 -8.23
N LYS A 215 17.78 -44.10 -7.24
CA LYS A 215 16.77 -44.77 -6.41
C LYS A 215 15.86 -43.77 -5.69
N ASP A 216 16.44 -42.68 -5.21
CA ASP A 216 15.72 -41.66 -4.43
C ASP A 216 15.00 -40.63 -5.29
N GLN A 217 15.26 -40.61 -6.61
CA GLN A 217 14.80 -39.56 -7.53
C GLN A 217 15.27 -38.15 -7.09
N ARG A 218 16.54 -38.02 -6.68
CA ARG A 218 17.07 -36.73 -6.18
C ARG A 218 18.38 -36.35 -6.82
N VAL A 219 18.54 -35.05 -7.07
CA VAL A 219 19.83 -34.43 -7.42
C VAL A 219 20.22 -33.47 -6.30
N PHE A 220 21.43 -33.62 -5.77
CA PHE A 220 22.04 -32.69 -4.84
C PHE A 220 23.07 -31.86 -5.58
N LEU A 221 22.96 -30.55 -5.52
CA LEU A 221 23.95 -29.60 -6.03
C LEU A 221 24.82 -29.11 -4.87
N GLY A 222 26.12 -28.96 -5.15
CA GLY A 222 27.17 -28.61 -4.20
C GLY A 222 27.05 -27.24 -3.53
N GLN A 223 28.14 -26.76 -2.93
CA GLN A 223 28.18 -25.53 -2.11
C GLN A 223 27.61 -24.28 -2.78
N TRP A 224 27.61 -24.23 -4.11
CA TRP A 224 26.96 -23.20 -4.89
C TRP A 224 26.26 -23.84 -6.10
N SER A 225 25.18 -23.21 -6.52
CA SER A 225 24.45 -23.56 -7.73
C SER A 225 24.02 -22.31 -8.47
N LYS A 226 23.91 -22.43 -9.79
CA LYS A 226 23.40 -21.38 -10.65
C LYS A 226 22.46 -21.99 -11.68
N LEU A 227 21.34 -21.33 -11.90
CA LEU A 227 20.34 -21.72 -12.88
C LEU A 227 20.13 -20.56 -13.85
N VAL A 228 20.12 -20.88 -15.14
CA VAL A 228 19.76 -19.95 -16.21
C VAL A 228 18.67 -20.58 -17.06
N ARG A 229 17.55 -19.86 -17.22
CA ARG A 229 16.45 -20.27 -18.10
C ARG A 229 15.84 -19.03 -18.75
N ASP A 230 16.05 -18.88 -20.05
CA ASP A 230 15.57 -17.72 -20.81
C ASP A 230 16.09 -16.38 -20.26
N THR A 231 15.21 -15.53 -19.71
CA THR A 231 15.53 -14.24 -19.10
C THR A 231 15.86 -14.35 -17.61
N LEU A 232 15.65 -15.53 -17.01
CA LEU A 232 15.82 -15.80 -15.59
C LEU A 232 17.23 -16.30 -15.30
N THR A 233 17.88 -15.68 -14.31
CA THR A 233 19.11 -16.15 -13.68
C THR A 233 18.92 -16.23 -12.18
N LEU A 234 19.29 -17.36 -11.58
CA LEU A 234 19.27 -17.60 -10.15
C LEU A 234 20.64 -18.10 -9.72
N ASN A 235 21.27 -17.44 -8.75
CA ASN A 235 22.42 -17.96 -8.02
C ASN A 235 21.96 -18.34 -6.62
N ALA A 236 22.44 -19.48 -6.12
CA ALA A 236 22.09 -19.95 -4.80
C ALA A 236 23.23 -20.79 -4.21
N GLY A 237 23.08 -21.16 -2.94
CA GLY A 237 23.94 -22.12 -2.27
C GLY A 237 23.64 -23.57 -2.70
N PRO A 238 23.74 -24.54 -1.78
CA PRO A 238 23.29 -25.90 -1.99
C PRO A 238 21.84 -25.97 -2.44
N ALA A 239 21.54 -26.91 -3.33
CA ALA A 239 20.19 -27.15 -3.80
C ALA A 239 19.87 -28.64 -3.84
N THR A 240 18.62 -28.96 -3.52
CA THR A 240 18.05 -30.30 -3.69
C THR A 240 16.96 -30.23 -4.74
N VAL A 241 17.08 -31.06 -5.78
CA VAL A 241 16.07 -31.21 -6.83
C VAL A 241 15.39 -32.56 -6.64
N ASN A 242 14.10 -32.53 -6.35
CA ASN A 242 13.25 -33.72 -6.28
C ASN A 242 12.65 -33.99 -7.67
N LEU A 243 12.81 -35.22 -8.13
CA LEU A 243 12.29 -35.70 -9.39
C LEU A 243 11.12 -36.68 -9.15
N ASP A 244 10.16 -36.73 -10.07
CA ASP A 244 9.22 -37.84 -10.21
C ASP A 244 9.31 -38.37 -11.63
N LYS A 245 9.73 -39.62 -11.78
CA LYS A 245 9.96 -40.27 -13.07
C LYS A 245 10.87 -39.47 -14.02
N GLY A 246 11.84 -38.75 -13.47
CA GLY A 246 12.73 -37.85 -14.23
C GLY A 246 12.12 -36.48 -14.56
N ILE A 247 10.97 -36.11 -13.99
CA ILE A 247 10.38 -34.77 -14.11
C ILE A 247 10.67 -33.99 -12.83
N ILE A 248 11.18 -32.77 -12.94
CA ILE A 248 11.42 -31.90 -11.78
C ILE A 248 10.07 -31.55 -11.14
N GLN A 249 9.90 -31.92 -9.88
CA GLN A 249 8.70 -31.61 -9.08
C GLN A 249 8.95 -30.46 -8.11
N GLN A 250 10.14 -30.43 -7.52
CA GLN A 250 10.48 -29.43 -6.52
C GLN A 250 11.98 -29.14 -6.53
N VAL A 251 12.31 -27.86 -6.35
CA VAL A 251 13.68 -27.40 -6.13
C VAL A 251 13.70 -26.63 -4.82
N THR A 252 14.56 -27.03 -3.89
CA THR A 252 14.79 -26.31 -2.63
C THR A 252 16.24 -25.87 -2.57
N THR A 253 16.49 -24.61 -2.24
CA THR A 253 17.84 -24.05 -2.14
C THR A 253 17.93 -22.96 -1.07
N GLU A 254 19.16 -22.60 -0.69
CA GLU A 254 19.46 -21.61 0.33
C GLU A 254 20.22 -20.42 -0.27
N HIS A 255 20.15 -19.25 0.38
CA HIS A 255 20.83 -18.01 -0.03
C HIS A 255 20.57 -17.63 -1.50
N ALA A 256 19.32 -17.81 -1.92
CA ALA A 256 18.90 -17.57 -3.29
C ALA A 256 18.91 -16.07 -3.61
N ASN A 257 19.51 -15.71 -4.74
CA ASN A 257 19.43 -14.39 -5.34
C ASN A 257 19.33 -14.52 -6.86
N GLY A 258 18.45 -13.77 -7.48
CA GLY A 258 18.26 -13.87 -8.91
C GLY A 258 17.63 -12.65 -9.53
N GLN A 259 17.58 -12.68 -10.85
CA GLN A 259 17.03 -11.64 -11.70
C GLN A 259 16.25 -12.26 -12.86
N ASP A 260 15.13 -11.63 -13.24
CA ASP A 260 14.40 -11.88 -14.48
C ASP A 260 14.39 -10.59 -15.30
N VAL A 261 15.09 -10.59 -16.45
CA VAL A 261 15.31 -9.39 -17.28
C VAL A 261 14.50 -9.46 -18.58
N ARG A 262 13.38 -8.74 -18.62
CA ARG A 262 12.48 -8.63 -19.79
C ARG A 262 12.54 -7.22 -20.40
N PRO A 263 12.12 -7.01 -21.67
CA PRO A 263 12.30 -5.73 -22.38
C PRO A 263 11.80 -4.47 -21.65
N ASN A 264 10.74 -4.58 -20.84
CA ASN A 264 10.13 -3.44 -20.14
C ASN A 264 10.10 -3.59 -18.61
N ARG A 265 10.67 -4.68 -18.08
CA ARG A 265 10.61 -5.00 -16.66
C ARG A 265 11.79 -5.88 -16.26
N GLN A 266 12.51 -5.46 -15.24
CA GLN A 266 13.48 -6.29 -14.54
C GLN A 266 12.94 -6.58 -13.14
N VAL A 267 13.04 -7.83 -12.70
CA VAL A 267 12.68 -8.23 -11.34
C VAL A 267 13.89 -8.88 -10.70
N ASP A 268 14.38 -8.28 -9.60
CA ASP A 268 15.40 -8.86 -8.75
C ASP A 268 14.73 -9.48 -7.53
N TYR A 269 15.16 -10.66 -7.11
CA TYR A 269 14.56 -11.39 -6.00
C TYR A 269 15.63 -12.08 -5.16
N ALA A 270 15.38 -12.19 -3.85
CA ALA A 270 16.25 -12.89 -2.92
C ALA A 270 15.47 -13.45 -1.73
N ALA A 271 15.95 -14.56 -1.16
CA ALA A 271 15.47 -15.16 0.09
C ALA A 271 16.56 -16.08 0.67
N ASP A 272 16.57 -16.28 1.99
CA ASP A 272 17.53 -17.22 2.60
C ASP A 272 17.15 -18.68 2.31
N GLN A 273 15.86 -18.98 2.13
CA GLN A 273 15.38 -20.26 1.60
C GLN A 273 14.39 -20.03 0.46
N LEU A 274 14.56 -20.80 -0.61
CA LEU A 274 13.69 -20.75 -1.79
C LEU A 274 13.22 -22.16 -2.13
N THR A 275 11.90 -22.33 -2.26
CA THR A 275 11.29 -23.56 -2.76
C THR A 275 10.46 -23.25 -4.00
N ILE A 276 10.78 -23.92 -5.10
CA ILE A 276 10.03 -23.86 -6.37
C ILE A 276 9.29 -25.17 -6.52
N ASN A 277 7.96 -25.13 -6.60
CA ASN A 277 7.16 -26.32 -6.89
C ASN A 277 6.66 -26.27 -8.33
N MET A 278 6.77 -27.40 -9.01
CA MET A 278 6.34 -27.58 -10.39
C MET A 278 5.21 -28.59 -10.50
N ASP A 279 4.43 -28.52 -11.57
CA ASP A 279 3.41 -29.52 -11.89
C ASP A 279 3.97 -30.70 -12.71
N GLN A 280 3.11 -31.63 -13.11
CA GLN A 280 3.49 -32.81 -13.89
C GLN A 280 4.01 -32.47 -15.29
N ASP A 281 3.71 -31.27 -15.81
CA ASP A 281 4.17 -30.78 -17.10
C ASP A 281 5.48 -29.97 -16.97
N GLY A 282 6.01 -29.82 -15.76
CA GLY A 282 7.20 -29.03 -15.45
C GLY A 282 6.97 -27.51 -15.50
N GLN A 283 5.72 -27.06 -15.34
CA GLN A 283 5.39 -25.65 -15.16
C GLN A 283 5.49 -25.27 -13.70
N ILE A 284 5.89 -24.03 -13.41
CA ILE A 284 5.99 -23.52 -12.04
C ILE A 284 4.57 -23.28 -11.53
N LYS A 285 4.21 -23.94 -10.44
CA LYS A 285 2.93 -23.76 -9.76
C LYS A 285 3.01 -22.66 -8.71
N ASN A 286 4.04 -22.72 -7.86
CA ASN A 286 4.33 -21.65 -6.92
C ASN A 286 5.82 -21.58 -6.55
N ILE A 287 6.21 -20.40 -6.07
CA ILE A 287 7.54 -20.12 -5.53
C ILE A 287 7.37 -19.58 -4.12
N LEU A 288 8.01 -20.24 -3.17
CA LEU A 288 8.05 -19.87 -1.76
C LEU A 288 9.43 -19.29 -1.43
N GLY A 289 9.46 -18.07 -0.94
CA GLY A 289 10.66 -17.46 -0.36
C GLY A 289 10.48 -17.31 1.15
N GLU A 290 11.42 -17.81 1.93
CA GLU A 290 11.39 -17.75 3.39
C GLU A 290 12.65 -17.07 3.91
N GLN A 291 12.46 -16.29 4.98
CA GLN A 291 13.46 -15.48 5.67
C GLN A 291 14.11 -14.42 4.77
N ASN A 292 14.00 -13.15 5.19
CA ASN A 292 14.55 -12.01 4.47
C ASN A 292 14.14 -11.94 2.99
N ALA A 293 12.92 -12.38 2.68
CA ALA A 293 12.42 -12.40 1.32
C ALA A 293 12.29 -10.96 0.79
N ARG A 294 12.91 -10.72 -0.36
CA ARG A 294 12.96 -9.41 -1.02
C ARG A 294 12.68 -9.55 -2.50
N LEU A 295 11.86 -8.65 -3.02
CA LEU A 295 11.56 -8.52 -4.45
C LEU A 295 11.67 -7.05 -4.86
N VAL A 296 12.38 -6.75 -5.92
CA VAL A 296 12.47 -5.41 -6.52
C VAL A 296 12.07 -5.51 -7.97
N SER A 297 11.05 -4.76 -8.36
CA SER A 297 10.62 -4.64 -9.75
C SER A 297 10.99 -3.27 -10.28
N HIS A 298 11.83 -3.24 -11.31
CA HIS A 298 12.18 -2.04 -12.08
C HIS A 298 11.39 -2.01 -13.38
N SER A 299 10.71 -0.90 -13.66
CA SER A 299 10.01 -0.67 -14.93
C SER A 299 10.16 0.77 -15.40
N ASN A 300 9.66 1.08 -16.60
CA ASN A 300 9.57 2.45 -17.09
C ASN A 300 8.61 3.36 -16.30
N THR A 301 7.75 2.78 -15.44
CA THR A 301 6.81 3.52 -14.60
C THR A 301 7.35 3.80 -13.20
N GLY A 302 8.39 3.08 -12.76
CA GLY A 302 9.00 3.25 -11.45
C GLY A 302 9.69 2.00 -10.93
N GLU A 303 10.03 2.03 -9.65
CA GLU A 303 10.60 0.93 -8.89
C GLU A 303 9.62 0.52 -7.79
N THR A 304 9.42 -0.78 -7.59
CA THR A 304 8.63 -1.30 -6.46
C THR A 304 9.43 -2.33 -5.71
N THR A 305 9.67 -2.09 -4.42
CA THR A 305 10.39 -2.99 -3.51
C THR A 305 9.40 -3.62 -2.53
N ILE A 306 9.45 -4.92 -2.37
CA ILE A 306 8.72 -5.69 -1.36
C ILE A 306 9.75 -6.38 -0.46
N THR A 307 9.59 -6.25 0.85
CA THR A 307 10.37 -6.97 1.86
C THR A 307 9.43 -7.63 2.86
N THR A 308 9.67 -8.89 3.20
CA THR A 308 8.79 -9.67 4.07
C THR A 308 9.52 -10.89 4.64
N ASP A 309 8.99 -11.50 5.70
CA ASP A 309 9.55 -12.74 6.25
C ASP A 309 9.27 -13.96 5.35
N HIS A 310 8.06 -14.04 4.77
CA HIS A 310 7.64 -15.11 3.88
C HIS A 310 6.88 -14.56 2.67
N ILE A 311 7.16 -15.08 1.47
CA ILE A 311 6.41 -14.77 0.25
C ILE A 311 6.01 -16.05 -0.50
N ASP A 312 4.73 -16.16 -0.86
CA ASP A 312 4.19 -17.20 -1.75
C ASP A 312 3.71 -16.57 -3.05
N LEU A 313 4.40 -16.89 -4.14
CA LEU A 313 4.04 -16.47 -5.50
C LEU A 313 3.30 -17.62 -6.18
N GLY A 314 2.00 -17.44 -6.43
CA GLY A 314 1.16 -18.40 -7.14
C GLY A 314 1.08 -18.09 -8.63
N PHE A 315 1.20 -19.12 -9.47
CA PHE A 315 1.19 -19.00 -10.92
C PHE A 315 0.01 -19.76 -11.54
N ASP A 316 -0.60 -19.18 -12.58
CA ASP A 316 -1.51 -19.89 -13.47
C ASP A 316 -0.71 -20.68 -14.51
N THR A 317 -0.98 -21.98 -14.63
CA THR A 317 -0.32 -22.90 -15.56
C THR A 317 -1.21 -23.35 -16.72
N GLN A 318 -2.47 -22.89 -16.80
CA GLN A 318 -3.43 -23.33 -17.81
C GLN A 318 -3.09 -22.88 -19.24
N SER A 319 -2.35 -21.78 -19.37
CA SER A 319 -1.96 -21.20 -20.67
C SER A 319 -0.79 -21.94 -21.34
N GLY A 320 -0.18 -22.91 -20.66
CA GLY A 320 1.04 -23.58 -21.11
C GLY A 320 2.33 -22.84 -20.73
N ASP A 321 2.22 -21.64 -20.16
CA ASP A 321 3.28 -20.87 -19.51
C ASP A 321 2.93 -20.68 -18.02
N SER A 322 3.92 -20.39 -17.18
CA SER A 322 3.72 -20.03 -15.76
C SER A 322 3.53 -18.51 -15.63
N ILE A 323 2.28 -18.05 -15.55
CA ILE A 323 1.94 -16.62 -15.45
C ILE A 323 1.68 -16.26 -13.99
N LEU A 324 2.35 -15.24 -13.46
CA LEU A 324 2.17 -14.81 -12.07
C LEU A 324 0.72 -14.33 -11.86
N ASP A 325 0.02 -14.95 -10.91
CA ASP A 325 -1.40 -14.69 -10.65
C ASP A 325 -1.61 -14.02 -9.28
N THR A 326 -0.93 -14.50 -8.24
CA THR A 326 -1.03 -13.98 -6.88
C THR A 326 0.32 -13.87 -6.19
N ALA A 327 0.47 -12.90 -5.30
CA ALA A 327 1.58 -12.83 -4.35
C ALA A 327 1.04 -12.62 -2.93
N LEU A 328 1.44 -13.48 -1.99
CA LEU A 328 1.10 -13.39 -0.58
C LEU A 328 2.37 -13.14 0.23
N ALA A 329 2.56 -11.91 0.71
CA ALA A 329 3.63 -11.56 1.64
C ALA A 329 3.10 -11.64 3.08
N THR A 330 3.85 -12.29 3.97
CA THR A 330 3.50 -12.50 5.39
C THR A 330 4.71 -12.21 6.29
N GLY A 331 4.46 -11.54 7.42
CA GLY A 331 5.46 -11.18 8.44
C GLY A 331 6.23 -9.92 8.06
N HIS A 332 6.06 -8.86 8.86
CA HIS A 332 6.73 -7.55 8.70
C HIS A 332 6.72 -7.01 7.27
N SER A 333 5.64 -7.25 6.52
CA SER A 333 5.60 -6.97 5.09
C SER A 333 5.57 -5.47 4.82
N VAL A 334 6.46 -5.03 3.92
CA VAL A 334 6.53 -3.64 3.44
C VAL A 334 6.58 -3.67 1.92
N ALA A 335 5.70 -2.90 1.28
CA ALA A 335 5.73 -2.65 -0.16
C ALA A 335 5.93 -1.14 -0.39
N GLU A 336 7.09 -0.79 -0.94
CA GLU A 336 7.45 0.58 -1.32
C GLU A 336 7.40 0.74 -2.84
N SER A 337 6.64 1.72 -3.33
CA SER A 337 6.53 2.05 -4.76
C SER A 337 7.03 3.47 -5.02
N LYS A 338 8.14 3.59 -5.73
CA LYS A 338 8.78 4.84 -6.15
C LYS A 338 8.45 5.09 -7.63
N PRO A 339 7.61 6.08 -7.97
CA PRO A 339 7.30 6.37 -9.36
C PRO A 339 8.52 6.93 -10.10
N ALA A 340 8.62 6.62 -11.40
CA ALA A 340 9.69 7.15 -12.26
C ALA A 340 9.55 8.67 -12.43
N VAL A 341 10.66 9.39 -12.30
CA VAL A 341 10.71 10.84 -12.53
C VAL A 341 10.74 11.10 -14.03
N LYS A 342 9.65 11.64 -14.59
CA LYS A 342 9.58 12.06 -15.99
C LYS A 342 9.89 13.55 -16.12
N GLN A 343 10.76 13.88 -17.07
CA GLN A 343 11.17 15.26 -17.33
C GLN A 343 9.96 16.10 -17.78
N GLY A 344 9.71 17.23 -17.11
CA GLY A 344 8.59 18.14 -17.42
C GLY A 344 7.23 17.77 -16.81
N SER A 345 7.13 16.71 -15.99
CA SER A 345 5.95 16.42 -15.18
C SER A 345 6.27 16.47 -13.69
N GLU A 346 5.32 16.87 -12.87
CA GLU A 346 5.50 16.76 -11.42
C GLU A 346 5.65 15.30 -11.00
N PRO A 347 6.64 14.97 -10.14
CA PRO A 347 6.79 13.61 -9.66
C PRO A 347 5.56 13.23 -8.81
N ALA A 348 5.02 12.04 -9.06
CA ALA A 348 4.02 11.43 -8.20
C ALA A 348 4.65 11.05 -6.85
N ASP A 349 3.82 10.83 -5.82
CA ASP A 349 4.31 10.54 -4.47
C ASP A 349 4.87 9.12 -4.38
N THR A 350 5.92 8.93 -3.57
CA THR A 350 6.40 7.60 -3.17
C THR A 350 5.42 7.01 -2.17
N ARG A 351 5.08 5.73 -2.33
CA ARG A 351 4.04 5.06 -1.53
C ARG A 351 4.66 3.95 -0.72
N VAL A 352 4.35 3.87 0.57
CA VAL A 352 4.80 2.78 1.44
C VAL A 352 3.59 2.14 2.11
N LEU A 353 3.31 0.88 1.77
CA LEU A 353 2.29 0.04 2.40
C LEU A 353 2.96 -0.89 3.41
N ARG A 354 2.43 -0.95 4.63
CA ARG A 354 2.90 -1.86 5.70
C ARG A 354 1.74 -2.66 6.26
N SER A 355 1.96 -3.95 6.49
CA SER A 355 0.97 -4.87 7.10
C SER A 355 1.67 -6.18 7.48
N GLU A 356 1.09 -6.93 8.42
CA GLU A 356 1.53 -8.31 8.68
C GLU A 356 1.26 -9.25 7.51
N VAL A 357 0.24 -8.96 6.70
CA VAL A 357 -0.10 -9.74 5.52
C VAL A 357 -0.52 -8.81 4.40
N ILE A 358 0.12 -8.94 3.24
CA ILE A 358 -0.22 -8.23 2.00
C ILE A 358 -0.52 -9.28 0.93
N ARG A 359 -1.72 -9.23 0.36
CA ARG A 359 -2.13 -10.05 -0.79
C ARG A 359 -2.22 -9.16 -2.01
N THR A 360 -1.58 -9.61 -3.08
CA THR A 360 -1.58 -8.94 -4.37
C THR A 360 -2.18 -9.89 -5.39
N LYS A 361 -3.14 -9.39 -6.18
CA LYS A 361 -3.63 -10.07 -7.37
C LYS A 361 -3.06 -9.39 -8.59
N MET A 362 -2.60 -10.18 -9.55
CA MET A 362 -2.14 -9.69 -10.84
C MET A 362 -3.29 -9.67 -11.84
N LYS A 363 -3.16 -8.84 -12.88
CA LYS A 363 -4.00 -8.90 -14.07
C LYS A 363 -3.70 -10.20 -14.85
N PRO A 364 -4.58 -10.62 -15.80
CA PRO A 364 -4.43 -11.90 -16.51
C PRO A 364 -3.10 -12.11 -17.26
N ASP A 365 -2.34 -11.06 -17.56
CA ASP A 365 -1.03 -11.15 -18.21
C ASP A 365 0.15 -11.30 -17.21
N GLY A 366 -0.12 -11.23 -15.90
CA GLY A 366 0.88 -11.28 -14.82
C GLY A 366 1.82 -10.08 -14.76
N GLN A 367 1.60 -9.04 -15.57
CA GLN A 367 2.52 -7.89 -15.68
C GLN A 367 2.11 -6.74 -14.76
N GLU A 368 0.81 -6.47 -14.68
CA GLU A 368 0.25 -5.38 -13.89
C GLU A 368 -0.50 -5.90 -12.66
N ILE A 369 -0.54 -5.09 -11.62
CA ILE A 369 -1.31 -5.34 -10.40
C ILE A 369 -2.77 -4.98 -10.69
N ASP A 370 -3.68 -5.85 -10.29
CA ASP A 370 -5.12 -5.56 -10.30
C ASP A 370 -5.53 -4.92 -8.98
N ASN A 371 -5.28 -5.62 -7.87
CA ASN A 371 -5.56 -5.11 -6.54
C ASN A 371 -4.55 -5.61 -5.50
N VAL A 372 -4.51 -4.87 -4.39
CA VAL A 372 -3.76 -5.22 -3.18
C VAL A 372 -4.71 -5.14 -2.00
N GLU A 373 -4.70 -6.13 -1.13
CA GLU A 373 -5.42 -6.10 0.15
C GLU A 373 -4.51 -6.46 1.33
N THR A 374 -4.75 -5.84 2.48
CA THR A 374 -4.15 -6.29 3.74
C THR A 374 -5.07 -7.31 4.41
N ALA A 375 -4.57 -8.36 5.05
CA ALA A 375 -5.45 -9.30 5.76
C ALA A 375 -5.88 -8.79 7.15
N GLY A 376 -5.15 -7.81 7.69
CA GLY A 376 -5.43 -7.12 8.95
C GLY A 376 -4.94 -5.68 8.91
N ALA A 377 -4.62 -5.14 10.08
CA ALA A 377 -4.25 -3.74 10.23
C ALA A 377 -3.08 -3.38 9.31
N GLY A 378 -3.20 -2.26 8.63
CA GLY A 378 -2.17 -1.77 7.73
C GLY A 378 -2.06 -0.26 7.75
N SER A 379 -0.90 0.22 7.31
CA SER A 379 -0.64 1.64 7.10
C SER A 379 -0.22 1.91 5.67
N LEU A 380 -0.67 3.04 5.14
CA LEU A 380 -0.30 3.54 3.82
C LEU A 380 0.22 4.97 3.96
N GLU A 381 1.46 5.18 3.55
CA GLU A 381 2.15 6.46 3.60
C GLU A 381 2.39 7.00 2.18
N PHE A 382 2.10 8.28 1.96
CA PHE A 382 2.38 9.01 0.73
C PHE A 382 3.46 10.05 1.01
N ILE A 383 4.69 9.73 0.62
CA ILE A 383 5.87 10.57 0.77
C ILE A 383 5.97 11.48 -0.46
N PRO A 384 5.86 12.81 -0.30
CA PRO A 384 5.85 13.73 -1.42
C PRO A 384 7.25 13.79 -2.04
N ASN A 385 7.33 13.56 -3.35
CA ASN A 385 8.58 13.70 -4.12
C ASN A 385 8.84 15.16 -4.56
N ALA A 386 7.93 16.09 -4.22
CA ALA A 386 8.07 17.52 -4.45
C ALA A 386 7.79 18.30 -3.14
N PRO A 387 8.59 19.32 -2.79
CA PRO A 387 8.50 20.02 -1.50
C PRO A 387 7.20 20.82 -1.32
N ALA A 388 6.49 21.13 -2.41
CA ALA A 388 5.21 21.83 -2.40
C ALA A 388 4.00 20.90 -2.18
N LYS A 389 4.21 19.58 -2.08
CA LYS A 389 3.14 18.61 -1.87
C LYS A 389 3.03 18.20 -0.39
N PRO A 390 1.81 17.87 0.08
CA PRO A 390 1.62 17.43 1.46
C PRO A 390 2.06 15.97 1.64
N HIS A 391 2.54 15.65 2.84
CA HIS A 391 2.82 14.28 3.29
C HIS A 391 1.58 13.70 3.95
N ARG A 392 1.19 12.48 3.57
CA ARG A 392 -0.05 11.85 4.08
C ARG A 392 0.21 10.48 4.66
N TRP A 393 -0.58 10.15 5.69
CA TRP A 393 -0.64 8.83 6.31
C TRP A 393 -2.09 8.39 6.42
N LEU A 394 -2.30 7.08 6.25
CA LEU A 394 -3.57 6.39 6.37
C LEU A 394 -3.32 5.12 7.19
N ASP A 395 -3.96 5.00 8.35
CA ASP A 395 -3.98 3.78 9.15
C ASP A 395 -5.41 3.21 9.17
N GLY A 396 -5.55 1.89 9.10
CA GLY A 396 -6.84 1.23 9.28
C GLY A 396 -6.74 -0.27 9.49
N ASP A 397 -7.85 -0.89 9.88
CA ASP A 397 -7.90 -2.31 10.22
C ASP A 397 -7.77 -3.23 8.99
N LYS A 398 -8.10 -2.73 7.81
CA LYS A 398 -7.92 -3.41 6.53
C LYS A 398 -7.95 -2.41 5.39
N LEU A 399 -7.02 -2.54 4.45
CA LEU A 399 -6.95 -1.72 3.24
C LEU A 399 -7.26 -2.57 2.02
N TRP A 400 -8.03 -1.99 1.09
CA TRP A 400 -8.23 -2.51 -0.27
C TRP A 400 -7.81 -1.44 -1.26
N ILE A 401 -6.83 -1.77 -2.08
CA ILE A 401 -6.25 -0.86 -3.05
C ILE A 401 -6.51 -1.43 -4.43
N LYS A 402 -7.09 -0.63 -5.32
CA LYS A 402 -7.31 -0.98 -6.72
C LYS A 402 -6.36 -0.20 -7.60
N TYR A 403 -5.78 -0.88 -8.58
CA TYR A 403 -4.86 -0.31 -9.55
C TYR A 403 -5.51 -0.29 -10.95
N GLY A 404 -5.39 0.86 -11.61
CA GLY A 404 -5.79 1.05 -13.01
C GLY A 404 -4.70 0.60 -13.99
N GLU A 405 -4.75 1.10 -15.22
CA GLU A 405 -3.69 0.86 -16.22
C GLU A 405 -2.33 1.38 -15.73
N LYS A 406 -1.24 0.71 -16.15
CA LYS A 406 0.15 1.11 -15.85
C LYS A 406 0.44 1.15 -14.35
N ASN A 407 -0.24 0.31 -13.56
CA ASN A 407 -0.15 0.25 -12.10
C ASN A 407 -0.39 1.61 -11.42
N GLN A 408 -1.25 2.46 -12.00
CA GLN A 408 -1.66 3.70 -11.35
C GLN A 408 -2.69 3.41 -10.26
N LEU A 409 -2.56 4.10 -9.12
CA LEU A 409 -3.52 4.00 -8.03
C LEU A 409 -4.86 4.56 -8.50
N GLU A 410 -5.92 3.76 -8.43
CA GLU A 410 -7.28 4.17 -8.84
C GLU A 410 -8.12 4.51 -7.61
N SER A 411 -8.14 3.62 -6.62
CA SER A 411 -8.87 3.85 -5.37
C SER A 411 -8.25 3.10 -4.19
N CYS A 412 -8.50 3.61 -2.99
CA CYS A 412 -8.17 2.96 -1.72
C CYS A 412 -9.38 3.01 -0.80
N LYS A 413 -9.77 1.85 -0.25
CA LYS A 413 -10.82 1.71 0.76
C LYS A 413 -10.21 1.23 2.06
N SER A 414 -10.74 1.71 3.18
CA SER A 414 -10.31 1.26 4.51
C SER A 414 -11.45 1.34 5.53
N ILE A 415 -11.30 0.60 6.63
CA ILE A 415 -12.21 0.59 7.78
C ILE A 415 -11.47 0.91 9.09
N ASN A 416 -12.20 1.49 10.06
CA ASN A 416 -11.68 2.01 11.34
C ASN A 416 -10.42 2.87 11.13
N VAL A 417 -10.64 4.01 10.50
CA VAL A 417 -9.60 4.73 9.79
C VAL A 417 -9.13 5.94 10.58
N ALA A 418 -7.82 6.17 10.57
CA ALA A 418 -7.20 7.43 10.99
C ALA A 418 -6.35 7.96 9.84
N THR A 419 -6.45 9.25 9.53
CA THR A 419 -5.57 9.89 8.55
C THR A 419 -4.85 11.08 9.15
N LYS A 420 -3.65 11.35 8.63
CA LYS A 420 -2.87 12.54 8.93
C LYS A 420 -2.41 13.16 7.61
N THR A 421 -2.64 14.46 7.45
CA THR A 421 -2.13 15.23 6.32
C THR A 421 -1.29 16.38 6.84
N GLN A 422 0.01 16.35 6.55
CA GLN A 422 0.94 17.43 6.85
C GLN A 422 1.13 18.30 5.60
N LYS A 423 0.58 19.51 5.62
CA LYS A 423 0.79 20.51 4.57
C LYS A 423 2.25 21.00 4.61
N PRO A 424 2.84 21.35 3.45
CA PRO A 424 4.20 21.89 3.40
C PRO A 424 4.27 23.23 4.13
N THR A 425 5.41 23.50 4.78
CA THR A 425 5.64 24.77 5.47
C THR A 425 5.77 25.91 4.45
N PRO A 426 4.95 26.97 4.52
CA PRO A 426 5.07 28.11 3.62
C PRO A 426 6.44 28.79 3.71
N ALA A 427 6.93 29.32 2.59
CA ALA A 427 8.19 30.05 2.54
C ALA A 427 8.20 31.21 3.56
N GLY A 428 9.22 31.24 4.43
CA GLY A 428 9.38 32.27 5.45
C GLY A 428 8.79 31.95 6.84
N LYS A 429 8.00 30.87 7.00
CA LYS A 429 7.57 30.39 8.32
C LYS A 429 8.58 29.39 8.90
N LYS A 430 8.94 29.54 10.18
CA LYS A 430 9.87 28.64 10.90
C LYS A 430 9.21 27.38 11.43
N GLU A 431 7.92 27.45 11.75
CA GLU A 431 7.16 26.32 12.31
C GLU A 431 6.22 25.70 11.26
N PRO A 432 6.09 24.36 11.24
CA PRO A 432 5.15 23.68 10.36
C PRO A 432 3.71 24.04 10.71
N LEU A 433 2.84 24.08 9.69
CA LEU A 433 1.40 24.20 9.92
C LEU A 433 0.89 23.00 10.72
N PRO A 434 -0.10 23.18 11.62
CA PRO A 434 -0.73 22.06 12.30
C PRO A 434 -1.23 21.02 11.29
N PRO A 435 -1.04 19.71 11.56
CA PRO A 435 -1.53 18.68 10.67
C PRO A 435 -3.06 18.64 10.69
N SER A 436 -3.65 18.27 9.55
CA SER A 436 -5.05 17.89 9.47
C SER A 436 -5.17 16.41 9.82
N LEU A 437 -5.98 16.10 10.84
CA LEU A 437 -6.23 14.77 11.35
C LEU A 437 -7.70 14.42 11.14
N THR A 438 -7.97 13.21 10.64
CA THR A 438 -9.35 12.72 10.50
C THR A 438 -9.51 11.30 11.02
N TRP A 439 -10.72 10.98 11.46
CA TRP A 439 -11.11 9.63 11.89
C TRP A 439 -12.50 9.29 11.37
N SER A 440 -12.74 8.03 11.01
CA SER A 440 -14.06 7.52 10.61
C SER A 440 -14.11 5.99 10.68
N LYS A 441 -15.30 5.39 10.60
CA LYS A 441 -15.41 3.92 10.45
C LYS A 441 -15.10 3.46 9.04
N ASN A 442 -15.36 4.28 8.04
CA ASN A 442 -15.12 3.93 6.65
C ASN A 442 -14.43 5.07 5.91
N LEU A 443 -13.63 4.71 4.91
CA LEU A 443 -12.94 5.64 4.02
C LEU A 443 -12.93 5.10 2.58
N LEU A 444 -13.14 6.00 1.62
CA LEU A 444 -12.91 5.80 0.19
C LEU A 444 -12.10 6.98 -0.35
N ALA A 445 -10.88 6.71 -0.79
CA ALA A 445 -10.04 7.64 -1.54
C ALA A 445 -10.08 7.27 -3.03
N GLU A 446 -10.26 8.27 -3.89
CA GLU A 446 -10.20 8.13 -5.35
C GLU A 446 -9.08 9.03 -5.89
N PHE A 447 -8.42 8.53 -6.93
CA PHE A 447 -7.24 9.17 -7.50
C PHE A 447 -7.47 9.47 -8.98
N ASP A 448 -6.89 10.56 -9.45
CA ASP A 448 -6.95 10.92 -10.86
C ASP A 448 -6.11 9.92 -11.69
N PRO A 449 -6.67 9.29 -12.74
CA PRO A 449 -6.01 8.20 -13.48
C PRO A 449 -4.86 8.66 -14.38
N LYS A 450 -4.57 9.97 -14.46
CA LYS A 450 -3.44 10.51 -15.25
C LYS A 450 -2.28 10.91 -14.36
N THR A 451 -2.59 11.52 -13.22
CA THR A 451 -1.62 12.10 -12.28
C THR A 451 -1.38 11.24 -11.05
N ALA A 452 -2.27 10.27 -10.80
CA ALA A 452 -2.32 9.44 -9.60
C ALA A 452 -2.34 10.26 -8.28
N GLN A 453 -2.83 11.50 -8.35
CA GLN A 453 -3.06 12.40 -7.23
C GLN A 453 -4.46 12.19 -6.66
N LEU A 454 -4.62 12.42 -5.35
CA LEU A 454 -5.92 12.35 -4.68
C LEU A 454 -6.89 13.35 -5.34
N SER A 455 -8.01 12.87 -5.85
CA SER A 455 -9.06 13.71 -6.44
C SER A 455 -10.20 13.92 -5.46
N ARG A 456 -10.60 12.85 -4.77
CA ARG A 456 -11.72 12.82 -3.84
C ARG A 456 -11.40 11.92 -2.63
N LEU A 457 -11.77 12.38 -1.44
CA LEU A 457 -11.69 11.61 -0.22
C LEU A 457 -13.02 11.65 0.50
N GLU A 458 -13.60 10.49 0.72
CA GLU A 458 -14.87 10.35 1.42
C GLU A 458 -14.67 9.52 2.69
N GLN A 459 -15.20 10.03 3.80
CA GLN A 459 -15.17 9.38 5.10
C GLN A 459 -16.56 9.41 5.72
N TRP A 460 -17.04 8.29 6.26
CA TRP A 460 -18.38 8.22 6.83
C TRP A 460 -18.45 7.28 8.04
N ASP A 461 -19.54 7.45 8.78
CA ASP A 461 -19.83 6.88 10.09
C ASP A 461 -18.81 7.35 11.14
N ASP A 462 -19.27 8.19 12.09
CA ASP A 462 -18.44 8.80 13.15
C ASP A 462 -17.25 9.61 12.62
N PHE A 463 -17.48 10.48 11.62
CA PHE A 463 -16.43 11.34 11.11
C PHE A 463 -16.03 12.40 12.13
N ARG A 464 -14.72 12.50 12.39
CA ARG A 464 -14.10 13.51 13.25
C ARG A 464 -12.92 14.16 12.53
N TYR A 465 -12.73 15.46 12.76
CA TYR A 465 -11.70 16.29 12.15
C TYR A 465 -11.02 17.15 13.22
N GLU A 466 -9.70 17.32 13.11
CA GLU A 466 -8.91 18.25 13.91
C GLU A 466 -7.79 18.87 13.07
N GLU A 467 -7.64 20.21 13.11
CA GLU A 467 -6.52 20.93 12.52
C GLU A 467 -6.17 22.14 13.40
N GLY A 468 -5.13 22.01 14.21
CA GLY A 468 -4.81 22.98 15.25
C GLY A 468 -5.91 23.05 16.31
N THR A 469 -6.51 24.22 16.51
CA THR A 469 -7.62 24.41 17.45
C THR A 469 -9.01 24.15 16.85
N ARG A 470 -9.09 24.05 15.51
CA ARG A 470 -10.34 23.82 14.78
C ARG A 470 -10.68 22.34 14.79
N LYS A 471 -11.95 22.04 15.05
CA LYS A 471 -12.48 20.69 15.11
C LYS A 471 -13.81 20.61 14.38
N ALA A 472 -14.11 19.44 13.83
CA ALA A 472 -15.41 19.18 13.22
C ALA A 472 -15.86 17.74 13.41
N LYS A 473 -17.18 17.51 13.32
CA LYS A 473 -17.79 16.18 13.29
C LYS A 473 -18.98 16.14 12.34
N ALA A 474 -19.25 14.97 11.77
CA ALA A 474 -20.40 14.72 10.92
C ALA A 474 -20.65 13.21 10.78
N ASN A 475 -21.78 12.82 10.19
CA ASN A 475 -22.00 11.44 9.74
C ASN A 475 -21.16 11.12 8.51
N ARG A 476 -20.97 12.09 7.60
CA ARG A 476 -20.19 11.92 6.38
C ARG A 476 -19.45 13.20 6.03
N ALA A 477 -18.20 13.05 5.60
CA ALA A 477 -17.35 14.10 5.08
C ALA A 477 -16.86 13.74 3.68
N LEU A 478 -16.92 14.71 2.77
CA LEU A 478 -16.43 14.60 1.40
C LEU A 478 -15.47 15.75 1.12
N LEU A 479 -14.20 15.42 0.92
CA LEU A 479 -13.18 16.34 0.44
C LEU A 479 -13.09 16.28 -1.09
N GLU A 480 -13.32 17.42 -1.73
CA GLU A 480 -13.03 17.65 -3.16
C GLU A 480 -11.67 18.35 -3.28
N GLN A 481 -10.61 17.58 -3.56
CA GLN A 481 -9.22 18.08 -3.46
C GLN A 481 -8.93 19.24 -4.41
N SER A 482 -9.50 19.25 -5.62
CA SER A 482 -9.29 20.33 -6.61
C SER A 482 -9.91 21.67 -6.19
N LYS A 483 -10.91 21.66 -5.31
CA LYS A 483 -11.58 22.85 -4.79
C LYS A 483 -11.12 23.24 -3.39
N ASN A 484 -10.38 22.37 -2.70
CA ASN A 484 -10.04 22.49 -1.28
C ASN A 484 -11.26 22.63 -0.34
N LEU A 485 -12.40 22.03 -0.72
CA LEU A 485 -13.64 22.07 0.07
C LEU A 485 -13.90 20.74 0.77
N ILE A 486 -14.29 20.80 2.05
CA ILE A 486 -14.82 19.67 2.81
C ILE A 486 -16.33 19.89 3.00
N HIS A 487 -17.13 18.98 2.47
CA HIS A 487 -18.57 18.90 2.68
C HIS A 487 -18.86 17.96 3.85
N LEU A 488 -19.33 18.51 4.96
CA LEU A 488 -19.78 17.81 6.16
C LEU A 488 -21.29 17.68 6.11
N THR A 489 -21.82 16.46 6.24
CA THR A 489 -23.26 16.18 6.10
C THR A 489 -23.76 15.22 7.18
N GLY A 490 -24.99 15.46 7.63
CA GLY A 490 -25.65 14.68 8.68
C GLY A 490 -25.07 15.00 10.05
N VAL A 491 -25.79 15.80 10.83
CA VAL A 491 -25.35 16.34 12.14
C VAL A 491 -23.98 17.02 12.09
N ALA A 492 -23.77 17.86 11.07
CA ALA A 492 -22.52 18.55 10.85
C ALA A 492 -22.30 19.62 11.94
N ARG A 493 -21.10 19.62 12.50
CA ARG A 493 -20.69 20.57 13.54
C ARG A 493 -19.25 20.98 13.35
N VAL A 494 -18.96 22.28 13.42
CA VAL A 494 -17.61 22.85 13.44
C VAL A 494 -17.43 23.71 14.69
N TRP A 495 -16.26 23.65 15.32
CA TRP A 495 -15.96 24.47 16.49
C TRP A 495 -14.49 24.77 16.65
N ASP A 496 -14.22 25.89 17.32
CA ASP A 496 -12.90 26.39 17.69
C ASP A 496 -13.03 27.21 19.00
N PRO A 497 -11.97 27.85 19.51
CA PRO A 497 -12.06 28.66 20.73
C PRO A 497 -12.97 29.91 20.63
N THR A 498 -13.30 30.36 19.42
CA THR A 498 -14.14 31.54 19.16
C THR A 498 -15.62 31.18 19.04
N GLY A 499 -15.96 29.91 18.82
CA GLY A 499 -17.36 29.49 18.75
C GLY A 499 -17.62 28.10 18.19
N LEU A 500 -18.89 27.82 18.00
CA LEU A 500 -19.47 26.55 17.55
C LEU A 500 -20.56 26.84 16.51
N THR A 501 -20.66 26.00 15.49
CA THR A 501 -21.79 26.01 14.55
C THR A 501 -22.25 24.60 14.22
N ASP A 502 -23.55 24.40 14.30
CA ASP A 502 -24.28 23.21 13.90
C ASP A 502 -25.10 23.50 12.63
N GLY A 503 -25.27 22.50 11.77
CA GLY A 503 -26.17 22.53 10.63
C GLY A 503 -26.38 21.14 10.00
N ASP A 504 -27.32 21.03 9.08
CA ASP A 504 -27.55 19.78 8.33
C ASP A 504 -26.37 19.51 7.37
N THR A 505 -25.87 20.58 6.75
CA THR A 505 -24.66 20.59 5.91
C THR A 505 -23.75 21.75 6.29
N ILE A 506 -22.43 21.50 6.38
CA ILE A 506 -21.41 22.53 6.51
C ILE A 506 -20.37 22.32 5.42
N VAL A 507 -20.02 23.38 4.68
CA VAL A 507 -18.93 23.38 3.70
C VAL A 507 -17.79 24.23 4.24
N LEU A 508 -16.64 23.60 4.46
CA LEU A 508 -15.43 24.23 4.99
C LEU A 508 -14.39 24.38 3.87
N ASP A 509 -13.82 25.57 3.74
CA ASP A 509 -12.66 25.83 2.88
C ASP A 509 -11.36 25.58 3.68
N GLN A 510 -10.54 24.63 3.21
CA GLN A 510 -9.29 24.27 3.88
C GLN A 510 -8.18 25.33 3.76
N ALA A 511 -8.27 26.23 2.78
CA ALA A 511 -7.21 27.20 2.50
C ALA A 511 -7.21 28.35 3.49
N ASN A 512 -8.40 28.89 3.80
CA ASN A 512 -8.57 30.07 4.66
C ASN A 512 -9.38 29.81 5.92
N GLY A 513 -10.11 28.69 6.01
CA GLY A 513 -10.96 28.37 7.15
C GLY A 513 -12.36 28.99 7.12
N ASP A 514 -12.73 29.65 6.03
CA ASP A 514 -14.09 30.10 5.80
C ASP A 514 -15.03 28.90 5.73
N PHE A 515 -16.27 29.10 6.15
CA PHE A 515 -17.27 28.06 6.02
C PHE A 515 -18.68 28.61 5.83
N SER A 516 -19.53 27.77 5.25
CA SER A 516 -20.97 27.99 5.17
C SER A 516 -21.72 26.83 5.81
N ALA A 517 -22.85 27.14 6.45
CA ALA A 517 -23.74 26.16 7.05
C ALA A 517 -25.15 26.33 6.48
N GLU A 518 -25.83 25.23 6.19
CA GLU A 518 -27.19 25.22 5.65
C GLU A 518 -28.04 24.15 6.35
N GLY A 519 -29.31 24.49 6.59
CA GLY A 519 -30.30 23.62 7.24
C GLY A 519 -30.15 23.60 8.77
N ASN A 520 -31.22 23.99 9.48
CA ASN A 520 -31.28 24.01 10.95
C ASN A 520 -30.05 24.66 11.63
N VAL A 521 -29.54 25.76 11.07
CA VAL A 521 -28.29 26.35 11.55
C VAL A 521 -28.46 26.86 12.97
N SER A 522 -27.56 26.47 13.85
CA SER A 522 -27.46 26.97 15.22
C SER A 522 -26.00 27.30 15.51
N SER A 523 -25.73 28.54 15.90
CA SER A 523 -24.38 29.06 16.11
C SER A 523 -24.26 29.65 17.51
N THR A 524 -23.10 29.48 18.13
CA THR A 524 -22.73 30.13 19.38
C THR A 524 -21.36 30.77 19.18
N ARG A 525 -21.24 32.06 19.46
CA ARG A 525 -19.98 32.79 19.36
C ARG A 525 -19.58 33.30 20.71
N MET A 526 -18.31 33.07 21.06
CA MET A 526 -17.72 33.70 22.21
C MET A 526 -17.48 35.19 21.91
N PRO A 527 -17.56 36.04 22.94
CA PRO A 527 -17.09 37.42 22.81
C PRO A 527 -15.60 37.44 22.55
N ASP A 528 -15.13 38.49 21.87
CA ASP A 528 -13.72 38.64 21.57
C ASP A 528 -12.95 38.87 22.87
N LYS A 529 -11.94 38.03 23.14
CA LYS A 529 -11.17 38.13 24.39
C LYS A 529 -10.35 39.42 24.37
N LYS A 530 -10.43 40.20 25.46
CA LYS A 530 -9.60 41.38 25.74
C LYS A 530 -8.13 41.07 25.40
N LYS A 531 -7.50 41.89 24.56
CA LYS A 531 -6.04 41.90 24.45
C LYS A 531 -5.49 42.27 25.83
N GLU A 532 -4.67 41.42 26.43
CA GLU A 532 -3.85 41.77 27.59
C GLU A 532 -2.83 42.83 27.15
N THR A 533 -3.24 44.10 27.18
CA THR A 533 -2.32 45.23 27.22
C THR A 533 -2.52 45.91 28.56
N THR A 534 -1.48 45.88 29.38
CA THR A 534 -1.30 46.70 30.57
C THR A 534 -1.56 48.17 30.23
N ASP A 535 -2.39 48.82 31.05
CA ASP A 535 -2.61 50.27 31.15
C ASP A 535 -3.46 50.97 30.07
N ALA A 536 -4.62 50.43 29.73
CA ALA A 536 -5.71 51.22 29.16
C ALA A 536 -7.04 50.92 29.88
N GLU A 537 -7.76 51.98 30.24
CA GLU A 537 -9.08 51.93 30.88
C GLU A 537 -10.02 50.97 30.15
N GLN A 538 -10.73 50.19 30.97
CA GLN A 538 -11.78 49.26 30.56
C GLN A 538 -12.78 49.95 29.63
N THR A 539 -13.02 49.36 28.47
CA THR A 539 -14.32 49.49 27.80
C THR A 539 -14.93 48.10 27.80
N ASP A 540 -15.93 47.91 28.65
CA ASP A 540 -16.88 46.81 28.54
C ASP A 540 -17.86 47.21 27.44
N SER A 541 -17.55 46.97 26.16
CA SER A 541 -18.54 47.20 25.11
C SER A 541 -19.77 46.35 25.44
N GLY A 542 -20.92 46.98 25.64
CA GLY A 542 -22.16 46.29 26.02
C GLY A 542 -23.18 46.58 24.94
N GLY A 543 -22.97 46.04 23.74
CA GLY A 543 -23.66 46.47 22.53
C GLY A 543 -25.17 46.21 22.50
N LEU A 544 -25.79 46.37 21.32
CA LEU A 544 -27.19 45.97 21.05
C LEU A 544 -27.43 44.49 21.44
N LEU A 545 -26.39 43.67 21.28
CA LEU A 545 -26.18 42.38 21.91
C LEU A 545 -25.00 42.62 22.87
N ALA A 546 -25.12 42.30 24.16
CA ALA A 546 -24.07 42.61 25.17
C ALA A 546 -22.72 41.96 24.82
N ASP A 547 -21.59 42.23 25.49
CA ASP A 547 -20.30 41.64 25.06
C ASP A 547 -19.64 40.75 26.13
N ASP A 548 -20.30 40.52 27.26
CA ASP A 548 -19.77 39.67 28.34
C ASP A 548 -20.25 38.20 28.27
N GLN A 549 -21.26 37.92 27.44
CA GLN A 549 -21.87 36.60 27.29
C GLN A 549 -21.71 36.04 25.87
N PRO A 550 -21.89 34.71 25.67
CA PRO A 550 -21.94 34.15 24.32
C PRO A 550 -23.15 34.66 23.53
N MET A 551 -22.92 35.06 22.28
CA MET A 551 -23.99 35.34 21.33
C MET A 551 -24.47 34.02 20.71
N HIS A 552 -25.77 33.78 20.74
CA HIS A 552 -26.40 32.66 20.06
C HIS A 552 -27.14 33.13 18.81
N ALA A 553 -27.17 32.30 17.77
CA ALA A 553 -27.92 32.59 16.56
C ALA A 553 -28.54 31.34 15.93
N LYS A 554 -29.68 31.53 15.26
CA LYS A 554 -30.36 30.53 14.44
C LYS A 554 -30.76 31.12 13.10
N ALA A 555 -30.66 30.32 12.04
CA ALA A 555 -31.06 30.71 10.68
C ALA A 555 -31.23 29.47 9.78
N LYS A 556 -31.69 29.66 8.54
CA LYS A 556 -31.65 28.61 7.50
C LYS A 556 -30.25 28.46 6.91
N LYS A 557 -29.50 29.56 6.81
CA LYS A 557 -28.15 29.61 6.25
C LYS A 557 -27.24 30.51 7.06
N MET A 558 -25.96 30.17 7.12
CA MET A 558 -24.90 30.98 7.66
C MET A 558 -23.69 30.97 6.74
N ILE A 559 -23.00 32.11 6.62
CA ILE A 559 -21.69 32.24 6.02
C ILE A 559 -20.76 32.90 7.03
N SER A 560 -19.58 32.34 7.25
CA SER A 560 -18.51 32.90 8.06
C SER A 560 -17.26 33.07 7.22
N LYS A 561 -16.70 34.28 7.21
CA LYS A 561 -15.49 34.64 6.47
C LYS A 561 -14.44 35.29 7.35
N ASP A 562 -13.22 35.29 6.85
CA ASP A 562 -12.08 36.01 7.43
C ASP A 562 -11.88 35.63 8.89
N ASN A 563 -11.88 34.32 9.17
CA ASN A 563 -11.71 33.77 10.53
C ASN A 563 -12.77 34.29 11.53
N ASN A 564 -14.04 34.24 11.12
CA ASN A 564 -15.22 34.67 11.88
C ASN A 564 -15.36 36.20 12.09
N LEU A 565 -14.61 37.03 11.36
CA LEU A 565 -14.78 38.49 11.41
C LEU A 565 -16.05 38.97 10.70
N GLN A 566 -16.45 38.28 9.63
CA GLN A 566 -17.67 38.59 8.90
C GLN A 566 -18.62 37.40 8.97
N ILE A 567 -19.80 37.62 9.54
CA ILE A 567 -20.82 36.60 9.72
C ILE A 567 -22.14 37.07 9.14
N ARG A 568 -22.73 36.26 8.26
CA ARG A 568 -24.06 36.50 7.70
C ARG A 568 -24.99 35.34 8.02
N TYR A 569 -26.09 35.64 8.69
CA TYR A 569 -27.21 34.73 8.94
C TYR A 569 -28.36 35.09 8.00
N GLU A 570 -28.97 34.09 7.36
CA GLU A 570 -30.00 34.30 6.35
C GLU A 570 -31.14 33.29 6.47
N GLY A 571 -32.37 33.78 6.29
CA GLY A 571 -33.61 33.02 6.34
C GLY A 571 -34.11 32.85 7.76
N ASP A 572 -35.06 33.71 8.15
CA ASP A 572 -35.65 33.75 9.50
C ASP A 572 -34.57 33.85 10.60
N ALA A 573 -33.58 34.72 10.38
CA ALA A 573 -32.43 34.88 11.24
C ALA A 573 -32.83 35.45 12.62
N VAL A 574 -32.33 34.81 13.67
CA VAL A 574 -32.53 35.24 15.05
C VAL A 574 -31.19 35.19 15.75
N ALA A 575 -30.71 36.33 16.24
CA ALA A 575 -29.56 36.43 17.13
C ALA A 575 -30.05 36.84 18.53
N TRP A 576 -29.49 36.27 19.58
CA TRP A 576 -29.83 36.65 20.95
C TRP A 576 -28.67 36.46 21.88
N GLN A 577 -28.71 37.24 22.95
CA GLN A 577 -27.74 37.18 24.02
C GLN A 577 -28.40 37.62 25.32
N ASP A 578 -28.33 36.75 26.32
CA ASP A 578 -29.13 36.86 27.54
C ASP A 578 -30.61 37.16 27.21
N SER A 579 -31.12 38.34 27.58
CA SER A 579 -32.50 38.77 27.36
C SER A 579 -32.71 39.62 26.10
N ASN A 580 -31.63 40.03 25.43
CA ASN A 580 -31.68 40.83 24.21
C ASN A 580 -31.79 39.93 22.98
N ARG A 581 -32.67 40.30 22.04
CA ARG A 581 -32.96 39.49 20.85
C ARG A 581 -33.14 40.37 19.62
N LEU A 582 -32.52 39.95 18.53
CA LEU A 582 -32.67 40.54 17.21
C LEU A 582 -33.20 39.48 16.25
N GLN A 583 -34.27 39.79 15.52
CA GLN A 583 -34.85 38.93 14.49
C GLN A 583 -34.95 39.72 13.18
N ALA A 584 -34.62 39.09 12.05
CA ALA A 584 -34.75 39.66 10.71
C ALA A 584 -34.72 38.57 9.63
N ASP A 585 -34.92 38.92 8.37
CA ASP A 585 -34.72 37.99 7.25
C ASP A 585 -33.22 37.70 7.07
N VAL A 586 -32.37 38.72 7.28
CA VAL A 586 -30.90 38.65 7.24
C VAL A 586 -30.31 39.43 8.41
N ILE A 587 -29.28 38.87 9.05
CA ILE A 587 -28.44 39.57 10.03
C ILE A 587 -26.98 39.44 9.59
N GLU A 588 -26.29 40.57 9.47
CA GLU A 588 -24.85 40.64 9.17
C GLU A 588 -24.11 41.23 10.35
N ILE A 589 -22.96 40.64 10.67
CA ILE A 589 -22.08 41.06 11.76
C ILE A 589 -20.69 41.25 11.16
N ASP A 590 -20.17 42.45 11.30
CA ASP A 590 -18.82 42.84 10.95
C ASP A 590 -18.08 43.19 12.24
N ARG A 591 -17.29 42.26 12.73
CA ARG A 591 -16.53 42.40 13.98
C ARG A 591 -15.30 43.29 13.83
N GLU A 592 -14.80 43.47 12.61
CA GLU A 592 -13.65 44.34 12.38
C GLU A 592 -14.05 45.80 12.51
N ASN A 593 -15.25 46.15 12.04
CA ASN A 593 -15.78 47.51 12.05
C ASN A 593 -16.82 47.77 13.15
N ASN A 594 -17.05 46.82 14.07
CA ASN A 594 -18.06 46.92 15.14
C ASN A 594 -19.49 47.24 14.64
N ILE A 595 -19.85 46.71 13.47
CA ILE A 595 -21.14 46.98 12.83
C ILE A 595 -22.02 45.73 12.81
N LEU A 596 -23.29 45.91 13.18
CA LEU A 596 -24.35 44.94 12.98
C LEU A 596 -25.40 45.51 12.02
N LYS A 597 -25.83 44.73 11.04
CA LYS A 597 -26.90 45.09 10.11
C LYS A 597 -28.00 44.06 10.14
N ALA A 598 -29.25 44.49 10.02
CA ALA A 598 -30.38 43.60 9.87
C ALA A 598 -31.34 44.11 8.80
N HIS A 599 -31.79 43.20 7.95
CA HIS A 599 -32.58 43.50 6.76
C HIS A 599 -33.83 42.62 6.73
N GLY A 600 -34.97 43.25 6.44
CA GLY A 600 -36.26 42.58 6.32
C GLY A 600 -36.86 42.18 7.67
N HIS A 601 -38.10 42.60 7.92
CA HIS A 601 -38.88 42.22 9.12
C HIS A 601 -38.10 42.34 10.44
N VAL A 602 -37.28 43.40 10.58
CA VAL A 602 -36.43 43.59 11.75
C VAL A 602 -37.28 43.77 13.00
N VAL A 603 -36.95 43.01 14.05
CA VAL A 603 -37.50 43.15 15.40
C VAL A 603 -36.34 43.09 16.39
N SER A 604 -36.04 44.23 17.01
CA SER A 604 -35.09 44.33 18.12
C SER A 604 -35.85 44.35 19.44
N GLN A 605 -35.51 43.47 20.37
CA GLN A 605 -36.04 43.42 21.72
C GLN A 605 -34.88 43.61 22.69
N LEU A 606 -34.92 44.71 23.43
CA LEU A 606 -33.87 45.13 24.36
C LEU A 606 -34.43 45.17 25.78
N LEU A 607 -33.72 44.57 26.73
CA LEU A 607 -34.06 44.63 28.14
C LEU A 607 -33.65 45.98 28.70
N ASP A 608 -34.62 46.74 29.19
CA ASP A 608 -34.37 47.96 29.97
C ASP A 608 -34.17 47.56 31.43
N LYS A 609 -32.94 47.71 31.95
CA LYS A 609 -32.68 47.49 33.37
C LYS A 609 -32.98 48.77 34.17
N PRO A 610 -33.71 48.70 35.29
CA PRO A 610 -33.94 49.86 36.13
C PRO A 610 -32.68 50.24 36.93
N LYS A 611 -32.32 51.53 36.94
CA LYS A 611 -31.18 52.11 37.69
C LYS A 611 -31.27 51.99 39.23
N ASP A 612 -32.39 51.51 39.78
CA ASP A 612 -32.73 51.61 41.21
C ASP A 612 -32.79 50.22 41.86
N ASP A 613 -31.82 49.90 42.73
CA ASP A 613 -31.65 48.55 43.32
C ASP A 613 -32.84 48.07 44.16
N LYS A 614 -33.65 48.99 44.71
CA LYS A 614 -34.89 48.65 45.41
C LYS A 614 -36.01 48.22 44.46
N LYS A 615 -36.00 48.66 43.20
CA LYS A 615 -36.97 48.26 42.15
C LYS A 615 -36.58 46.99 41.41
N LYS A 616 -35.29 46.61 41.42
CA LYS A 616 -34.78 45.36 40.81
C LYS A 616 -35.42 44.07 41.37
N LYS A 617 -35.90 44.06 42.63
CA LYS A 617 -36.38 42.83 43.30
C LYS A 617 -37.88 42.53 43.14
N THR A 618 -38.68 43.44 42.58
CA THR A 618 -40.15 43.28 42.51
C THR A 618 -40.78 43.74 41.18
N ALA A 619 -40.02 44.28 40.22
CA ALA A 619 -40.54 44.74 38.95
C ALA A 619 -40.40 43.66 37.86
N SER A 620 -41.44 43.49 37.03
CA SER A 620 -41.37 42.68 35.81
C SER A 620 -40.37 43.32 34.81
N PRO A 621 -39.62 42.52 34.03
CA PRO A 621 -38.66 43.05 33.06
C PRO A 621 -39.37 43.94 32.03
N VAL A 622 -38.82 45.12 31.80
CA VAL A 622 -39.31 46.09 30.80
C VAL A 622 -38.51 45.87 29.52
N PHE A 623 -39.21 45.71 28.40
CA PHE A 623 -38.57 45.58 27.09
C PHE A 623 -38.89 46.77 26.21
N THR A 624 -37.87 47.27 25.53
CA THR A 624 -38.02 48.14 24.37
C THR A 624 -38.02 47.27 23.12
N ILE A 625 -39.14 47.28 22.38
CA ILE A 625 -39.28 46.53 21.13
C ILE A 625 -39.31 47.52 19.98
N VAL A 626 -38.38 47.40 19.03
CA VAL A 626 -38.35 48.22 17.81
C VAL A 626 -38.57 47.32 16.60
N LYS A 627 -39.50 47.72 15.73
CA LYS A 627 -39.79 47.03 14.46
C LYS A 627 -39.49 47.95 13.28
N SER A 628 -38.79 47.47 12.27
CA SER A 628 -38.49 48.21 11.03
C SER A 628 -38.18 47.27 9.86
N PRO A 629 -38.14 47.77 8.62
CA PRO A 629 -37.53 47.03 7.51
C PRO A 629 -36.01 46.90 7.62
N GLU A 630 -35.33 47.90 8.14
CA GLU A 630 -33.87 48.02 8.12
C GLU A 630 -33.32 48.46 9.48
N LEU A 631 -32.14 47.96 9.86
CA LEU A 631 -31.36 48.37 11.01
C LEU A 631 -29.87 48.37 10.66
N ILE A 632 -29.19 49.45 11.04
CA ILE A 632 -27.73 49.50 11.14
C ILE A 632 -27.39 49.91 12.57
N TYR A 633 -26.62 49.08 13.26
CA TYR A 633 -26.07 49.36 14.58
C TYR A 633 -24.56 49.52 14.48
N ASN A 634 -24.04 50.61 15.03
CA ASN A 634 -22.62 50.85 15.23
C ASN A 634 -22.35 50.88 16.74
N ASP A 635 -21.50 49.98 17.23
CA ASP A 635 -21.17 49.95 18.66
C ASP A 635 -20.30 51.14 19.09
N ASP A 636 -19.40 51.63 18.21
CA ASP A 636 -18.51 52.76 18.50
C ASP A 636 -19.28 54.03 18.90
N ASP A 637 -20.41 54.29 18.21
CA ASP A 637 -21.29 55.42 18.46
C ASP A 637 -22.51 55.06 19.32
N ARG A 638 -22.63 53.80 19.75
CA ARG A 638 -23.76 53.25 20.51
C ARG A 638 -25.12 53.48 19.83
N LEU A 639 -25.15 53.58 18.51
CA LEU A 639 -26.29 54.05 17.71
C LEU A 639 -26.94 52.92 16.92
N ALA A 640 -28.21 52.63 17.22
CA ALA A 640 -29.09 51.80 16.41
C ALA A 640 -29.98 52.67 15.51
N HIS A 641 -29.70 52.68 14.21
CA HIS A 641 -30.41 53.45 13.20
C HIS A 641 -31.38 52.54 12.43
N TYR A 642 -32.68 52.75 12.66
CA TYR A 642 -33.77 52.03 12.03
C TYR A 642 -34.42 52.87 10.92
N THR A 643 -34.68 52.29 9.75
CA THR A 643 -35.27 53.00 8.59
C THR A 643 -36.34 52.19 7.89
N GLY A 644 -37.14 52.85 7.03
CA GLY A 644 -38.17 52.21 6.20
C GLY A 644 -39.57 52.17 6.82
N GLY A 645 -39.78 52.86 7.93
CA GLY A 645 -41.01 52.82 8.72
C GLY A 645 -40.80 52.04 10.02
N VAL A 646 -40.74 52.78 11.13
CA VAL A 646 -40.35 52.26 12.44
C VAL A 646 -41.54 52.29 13.40
N LEU A 647 -41.66 51.24 14.21
CA LEU A 647 -42.53 51.19 15.39
C LEU A 647 -41.68 50.81 16.61
N LEU A 648 -41.47 51.77 17.51
CA LEU A 648 -40.97 51.51 18.85
C LEU A 648 -42.15 51.28 19.80
N ASP A 649 -42.09 50.23 20.60
CA ASP A 649 -43.12 49.78 21.54
C ASP A 649 -42.48 49.52 22.91
N ARG A 650 -42.97 50.24 23.90
CA ARG A 650 -42.62 50.14 25.32
C ARG A 650 -43.92 50.05 26.12
N PRO A 651 -43.90 49.53 27.37
CA PRO A 651 -45.13 49.29 28.14
C PRO A 651 -46.10 50.48 28.23
N ASP A 652 -45.58 51.70 28.33
CA ASP A 652 -46.35 52.93 28.47
C ASP A 652 -46.29 53.85 27.24
N MET A 653 -45.51 53.50 26.21
CA MET A 653 -45.24 54.40 25.07
C MET A 653 -45.05 53.65 23.75
N LYS A 654 -45.70 54.13 22.70
CA LYS A 654 -45.47 53.71 21.31
C LYS A 654 -45.03 54.90 20.47
N VAL A 655 -44.04 54.72 19.61
CA VAL A 655 -43.56 55.75 18.68
C VAL A 655 -43.58 55.16 17.27
N LYS A 656 -44.26 55.84 16.34
CA LYS A 656 -44.17 55.55 14.91
C LYS A 656 -43.42 56.67 14.21
N SER A 657 -42.58 56.33 13.24
CA SER A 657 -41.85 57.29 12.40
C SER A 657 -41.38 56.65 11.09
N GLN A 658 -40.78 57.42 10.18
CA GLN A 658 -40.09 56.87 8.99
C GLN A 658 -38.68 56.37 9.34
N GLU A 659 -38.00 57.09 10.22
CA GLU A 659 -36.64 56.82 10.70
C GLU A 659 -36.60 56.94 12.23
N LEU A 660 -35.75 56.14 12.88
CA LEU A 660 -35.50 56.20 14.32
C LEU A 660 -34.02 55.97 14.60
N LYS A 661 -33.37 56.92 15.27
CA LYS A 661 -32.03 56.79 15.83
C LYS A 661 -32.14 56.55 17.33
N ALA A 662 -31.87 55.33 17.76
CA ALA A 662 -31.88 54.93 19.15
C ALA A 662 -30.45 54.84 19.68
N TYR A 663 -30.11 55.67 20.65
CA TYR A 663 -28.82 55.68 21.32
C TYR A 663 -28.90 54.84 22.59
N LEU A 664 -28.06 53.81 22.67
CA LEU A 664 -27.92 52.99 23.86
C LEU A 664 -27.08 53.73 24.91
N ARG A 665 -27.12 53.25 26.16
CA ARG A 665 -26.29 53.80 27.23
C ARG A 665 -24.81 53.52 26.99
N ASP A 666 -23.94 54.19 27.72
CA ASP A 666 -22.49 54.02 27.53
C ASP A 666 -22.06 52.59 27.93
N ALA A 667 -20.95 52.15 27.35
CA ALA A 667 -20.34 50.84 27.58
C ALA A 667 -20.12 50.54 29.08
N ASP A 668 -19.68 51.55 29.83
CA ASP A 668 -19.33 51.42 31.26
C ASP A 668 -20.53 51.37 32.21
N ASP A 669 -21.76 51.51 31.71
CA ASP A 669 -22.98 51.38 32.51
C ASP A 669 -23.34 49.89 32.75
N ASP A 670 -23.75 49.54 33.98
CA ASP A 670 -24.29 48.20 34.35
C ASP A 670 -25.47 47.73 33.47
N ASP A 671 -26.04 48.66 32.70
CA ASP A 671 -27.16 48.47 31.81
C ASP A 671 -26.96 49.10 30.43
N ALA A 672 -25.73 49.07 29.94
CA ALA A 672 -25.27 49.51 28.63
C ALA A 672 -26.26 49.21 27.47
N SER A 673 -26.90 48.04 27.45
CA SER A 673 -27.86 47.66 26.40
C SER A 673 -29.23 48.38 26.47
N SER A 674 -29.48 49.20 27.49
CA SER A 674 -30.74 49.93 27.67
C SER A 674 -30.77 51.20 26.81
N LEU A 675 -31.97 51.63 26.41
CA LEU A 675 -32.11 52.88 25.66
C LEU A 675 -31.79 54.10 26.53
N HIS A 676 -30.90 54.98 26.08
CA HIS A 676 -30.64 56.28 26.70
C HIS A 676 -31.58 57.36 26.17
N HIS A 677 -31.58 57.55 24.84
CA HIS A 677 -32.47 58.45 24.13
C HIS A 677 -32.74 57.98 22.71
N ALA A 678 -33.80 58.51 22.08
CA ALA A 678 -34.12 58.23 20.69
C ALA A 678 -34.62 59.47 19.96
N PHE A 679 -34.21 59.60 18.70
CA PHE A 679 -34.69 60.60 17.76
C PHE A 679 -35.53 59.93 16.68
N ALA A 680 -36.77 60.38 16.52
CA ALA A 680 -37.71 59.88 15.54
C ALA A 680 -37.96 60.96 14.48
N ASP A 681 -37.85 60.60 13.21
CA ASP A 681 -37.96 61.53 12.09
C ASP A 681 -38.98 61.04 11.05
N GLY A 682 -39.73 61.98 10.49
CA GLY A 682 -40.71 61.75 9.44
C GLY A 682 -42.05 61.21 9.96
N LYS A 683 -43.11 62.02 9.85
CA LYS A 683 -44.49 61.65 10.23
C LYS A 683 -44.58 60.98 11.61
N VAL A 684 -43.98 61.59 12.61
CA VAL A 684 -43.87 61.03 13.95
C VAL A 684 -45.23 61.00 14.64
N GLU A 685 -45.58 59.87 15.26
CA GLU A 685 -46.73 59.70 16.13
C GLU A 685 -46.28 59.03 17.44
N VAL A 686 -46.29 59.78 18.54
CA VAL A 686 -45.98 59.28 19.89
C VAL A 686 -47.27 59.09 20.68
N VAL A 687 -47.58 57.86 21.08
CA VAL A 687 -48.76 57.52 21.89
C VAL A 687 -48.31 57.00 23.25
N GLN A 688 -48.56 57.78 24.28
CA GLN A 688 -48.32 57.39 25.67
C GLN A 688 -49.63 57.00 26.35
N ARG A 689 -49.66 55.85 27.03
CA ARG A 689 -50.84 55.33 27.72
C ARG A 689 -50.55 55.08 29.19
N SER A 690 -51.43 55.58 30.03
CA SER A 690 -51.53 55.29 31.46
C SER A 690 -52.97 54.90 31.80
N VAL A 691 -53.23 54.41 33.01
CA VAL A 691 -54.52 53.81 33.44
C VAL A 691 -55.74 54.65 33.00
N ASP A 692 -55.69 55.97 33.18
CA ASP A 692 -56.84 56.87 32.91
C ASP A 692 -56.56 57.95 31.85
N ARG A 693 -55.39 57.92 31.20
CA ARG A 693 -54.95 59.00 30.31
C ARG A 693 -54.16 58.49 29.12
N THR A 694 -54.53 58.97 27.94
CA THR A 694 -53.75 58.79 26.72
C THR A 694 -53.30 60.15 26.21
N ARG A 695 -52.02 60.25 25.88
CA ARG A 695 -51.42 61.40 25.21
C ARG A 695 -50.94 60.98 23.83
N THR A 696 -51.37 61.70 22.80
CA THR A 696 -50.97 61.48 21.41
C THR A 696 -50.28 62.72 20.88
N GLY A 697 -48.97 62.62 20.64
CA GLY A 697 -48.13 63.63 20.03
C GLY A 697 -47.88 63.36 18.56
N THR A 698 -47.98 64.37 17.70
CA THR A 698 -47.64 64.28 16.26
C THR A 698 -46.70 65.41 15.86
N SER A 699 -45.66 65.12 15.06
CA SER A 699 -44.69 66.10 14.54
C SER A 699 -43.89 65.53 13.36
N GLU A 700 -42.99 66.33 12.76
CA GLU A 700 -41.99 65.78 11.81
C GLU A 700 -40.72 65.30 12.50
N HIS A 701 -40.39 65.80 13.68
CA HIS A 701 -39.26 65.35 14.50
C HIS A 701 -39.70 65.16 15.96
N ALA A 702 -39.21 64.11 16.61
CA ALA A 702 -39.36 63.95 18.05
C ALA A 702 -38.10 63.42 18.72
N GLU A 703 -37.79 63.96 19.89
CA GLU A 703 -36.74 63.45 20.77
C GLU A 703 -37.37 62.83 22.02
N TYR A 704 -36.86 61.68 22.44
CA TYR A 704 -37.26 61.02 23.67
C TYR A 704 -36.04 60.72 24.53
N TYR A 705 -36.05 61.20 25.77
CA TYR A 705 -35.01 60.96 26.77
C TYR A 705 -35.58 60.10 27.89
N VAL A 706 -35.03 58.90 28.07
CA VAL A 706 -35.59 57.86 28.96
C VAL A 706 -35.52 58.27 30.42
N ASP A 707 -34.35 58.73 30.89
CA ASP A 707 -34.12 59.04 32.30
C ASP A 707 -34.91 60.26 32.79
N GLU A 708 -35.14 61.23 31.90
CA GLU A 708 -35.96 62.41 32.16
C GLU A 708 -37.46 62.16 31.94
N ALA A 709 -37.81 61.01 31.34
CA ALA A 709 -39.13 60.71 30.81
C ALA A 709 -39.70 61.88 29.99
N LYS A 710 -38.85 62.50 29.17
CA LYS A 710 -39.06 63.75 28.45
C LYS A 710 -39.24 63.48 26.97
N VAL A 711 -40.32 63.97 26.38
CA VAL A 711 -40.56 63.96 24.93
C VAL A 711 -40.59 65.39 24.41
N ILE A 712 -39.84 65.65 23.35
CA ILE A 712 -39.81 66.91 22.62
C ILE A 712 -40.38 66.66 21.23
N LEU A 713 -41.35 67.46 20.79
CA LEU A 713 -41.88 67.44 19.43
C LEU A 713 -41.55 68.76 18.74
N GLU A 714 -40.96 68.66 17.55
CA GLU A 714 -40.56 69.80 16.73
C GLU A 714 -40.86 69.54 15.25
N ASN A 715 -40.92 70.62 14.47
CA ASN A 715 -41.18 70.60 13.02
C ASN A 715 -42.55 70.01 12.65
N GLY A 716 -43.07 70.33 11.46
CA GLY A 716 -44.28 69.66 10.97
C GLY A 716 -45.61 70.02 11.63
N HIS A 717 -45.70 71.18 12.27
CA HIS A 717 -46.84 71.59 13.12
C HIS A 717 -47.11 70.63 14.30
N PRO A 718 -46.21 70.61 15.31
CA PRO A 718 -46.38 69.77 16.48
C PRO A 718 -47.75 69.92 17.16
N GLN A 719 -48.39 68.80 17.44
CA GLN A 719 -49.67 68.73 18.14
C GLN A 719 -49.63 67.66 19.22
N LEU A 720 -50.11 68.00 20.41
CA LEU A 720 -50.38 67.06 21.49
C LEU A 720 -51.90 67.00 21.72
N VAL A 721 -52.44 65.79 21.83
CA VAL A 721 -53.83 65.52 22.21
C VAL A 721 -53.82 64.69 23.48
N ASP A 722 -54.40 65.24 24.53
CA ASP A 722 -54.52 64.64 25.85
C ASP A 722 -55.99 64.35 26.15
N THR A 723 -56.32 63.09 26.47
CA THR A 723 -57.72 62.70 26.73
C THR A 723 -58.36 63.47 27.89
N ILE A 724 -57.54 63.94 28.85
CA ILE A 724 -57.96 64.69 30.03
C ILE A 724 -57.80 66.21 29.79
N LYS A 725 -56.62 66.67 29.37
CA LYS A 725 -56.30 68.12 29.32
C LYS A 725 -56.75 68.81 28.01
N GLY A 726 -57.09 68.07 26.95
CA GLY A 726 -57.48 68.63 25.64
C GLY A 726 -56.33 68.64 24.63
N SER A 727 -56.35 69.52 23.63
CA SER A 727 -55.33 69.55 22.57
C SER A 727 -54.50 70.82 22.58
N THR A 728 -53.19 70.71 22.38
CA THR A 728 -52.23 71.81 22.35
C THR A 728 -51.38 71.75 21.09
N ARG A 729 -51.13 72.89 20.47
CA ARG A 729 -50.27 73.09 19.30
C ARG A 729 -49.26 74.21 19.57
N GLY A 730 -48.07 74.10 19.01
CA GLY A 730 -47.00 75.09 19.15
C GLY A 730 -45.86 74.81 18.17
N ARG A 731 -44.82 75.64 18.18
CA ARG A 731 -43.61 75.44 17.37
C ARG A 731 -42.76 74.29 17.92
N LYS A 732 -42.66 74.20 19.25
CA LYS A 732 -42.02 73.12 20.01
C LYS A 732 -42.91 72.74 21.18
N LEU A 733 -43.13 71.44 21.37
CA LEU A 733 -43.88 70.90 22.51
C LEU A 733 -42.96 70.00 23.31
N THR A 734 -42.71 70.32 24.57
CA THR A 734 -41.93 69.46 25.47
C THR A 734 -42.84 68.98 26.58
N TRP A 735 -43.09 67.68 26.68
CA TRP A 735 -43.82 67.13 27.82
C TRP A 735 -42.97 66.14 28.62
N PHE A 736 -43.23 66.15 29.92
CA PHE A 736 -42.61 65.27 30.89
C PHE A 736 -43.67 64.29 31.39
N SER A 737 -43.34 63.01 31.35
CA SER A 737 -44.25 61.92 31.67
C SER A 737 -44.45 61.75 33.17
N ASN A 738 -43.41 62.04 33.97
CA ASN A 738 -43.38 61.75 35.40
C ASN A 738 -44.04 62.83 36.28
N ASP A 739 -44.08 64.09 35.84
CA ASP A 739 -44.54 65.23 36.67
C ASP A 739 -45.68 66.04 36.01
N ASP A 740 -46.30 65.51 34.95
CA ASP A 740 -47.47 66.10 34.30
C ASP A 740 -47.29 67.49 33.66
N ARG A 741 -46.03 67.89 33.44
CA ARG A 741 -45.62 69.18 32.89
C ARG A 741 -45.61 69.19 31.35
N LEU A 742 -46.16 70.25 30.77
CA LEU A 742 -46.10 70.57 29.34
C LEU A 742 -45.55 71.98 29.15
N LEU A 743 -44.48 72.11 28.38
CA LEU A 743 -43.91 73.37 27.92
C LEU A 743 -44.26 73.56 26.44
N VAL A 744 -44.67 74.77 26.09
CA VAL A 744 -45.12 75.11 24.73
C VAL A 744 -44.41 76.37 24.29
N ASP A 745 -43.53 76.25 23.32
CA ASP A 745 -42.89 77.41 22.72
C ASP A 745 -43.66 77.82 21.47
N GLY A 746 -44.19 79.05 21.49
CA GLY A 746 -44.73 79.71 20.30
C GLY A 746 -43.66 80.50 19.55
N ALA A 747 -44.00 80.98 18.35
CA ALA A 747 -43.24 82.00 17.64
C ALA A 747 -44.18 83.03 16.99
N GLU A 748 -43.63 84.18 16.59
CA GLU A 748 -44.38 85.18 15.84
C GLU A 748 -44.88 84.56 14.52
N GLY A 749 -46.20 84.50 14.34
CA GLY A 749 -46.84 83.79 13.21
C GLY A 749 -47.29 82.34 13.49
N GLN A 750 -46.82 81.70 14.57
CA GLN A 750 -47.28 80.39 15.06
C GLN A 750 -47.44 80.42 16.60
N PRO A 751 -48.45 81.12 17.13
CA PRO A 751 -48.66 81.22 18.57
C PRO A 751 -49.09 79.86 19.16
N ALA A 752 -48.76 79.64 20.43
CA ALA A 752 -49.23 78.49 21.20
C ALA A 752 -50.77 78.48 21.24
N GLN A 753 -51.39 77.40 20.78
CA GLN A 753 -52.85 77.24 20.77
C GLN A 753 -53.23 76.03 21.61
N SER A 754 -54.02 76.24 22.67
CA SER A 754 -54.53 75.17 23.53
C SER A 754 -56.06 75.18 23.57
N LYS A 755 -56.67 74.06 23.23
CA LYS A 755 -58.09 73.77 23.40
C LYS A 755 -58.27 72.85 24.60
N LEU A 756 -58.54 73.44 25.75
CA LEU A 756 -58.72 72.71 27.00
C LEU A 756 -60.07 72.00 27.05
N ARG A 757 -60.08 70.75 27.52
CA ARG A 757 -61.33 70.08 27.94
C ARG A 757 -61.64 70.48 29.38
N ARG A 758 -62.67 71.29 29.58
CA ARG A 758 -63.22 71.53 30.92
C ARG A 758 -64.15 70.36 31.27
N LYS A 759 -63.94 69.76 32.44
CA LYS A 759 -64.90 68.81 33.04
C LYS A 759 -66.18 69.53 33.41
#